data_AF-A0A928USX5-F1
#
_entry.id   AF-A0A928USX5-F1
#
_cell.length_a   1.000
_cell.length_b   1.000
_cell.length_c   1.000
_cell.angle_alpha   90.00
_cell.angle_beta   90.00
_cell.angle_gamma   90.00
#
_symmetry.space_group_name_H-M   'P 1'
#
loop_
_entity.id
_entity.type
_entity.pdbx_description
1 polymer ?
#
loop_
_entity_poly.entity_id
_entity_poly.type
_entity_poly.pdbx_seq_one_letter_code
_entity_poly.pdbx_strand_id
1 'polypeptide(L)'
;MTSETNYPNFNLSINPAGIAILTLLHHKTDSSTFQFEFLEEFVLLAFETLELPEVKGIVYKIEDPNPDFLEDYINYFELSKDREEFQNRINYLHQNFYALKNRPKPIVALINSSCKGTLLSWMLWADYRIAVVNDRATLGFQEIKYGIYPGFVAIFNAMHQLSAEFVVPFLTQGNSYSQNESLSIGLLNQVVDDEETALKEAQSWIEHHPAPTKNKAIGISGKESILSAISTYQKRANPLIPGNQIAIHLLRRALELNFKYYLQEEAQQDLEVLSKPETLNIVRTHYYGIRQASIASTEIDFELKRLGILGAGMMGSGIAYEAARSGVDVVLKDVTIEQANNGKNYSEKITSKLVQQHKISEISRDTLLSHIHPTEDVNDLNESDLIIEAVFEDRDLKATVTKESLLFISKNGFFASNTTSLPIADLAVSTEHPENFIGLHFFSPVDRMALVEVIVGKQTSDETLNKALKVVRQLGKVPIVVHDGPAFFTSRIFFNYLLEAITMVLEGIPAGKIEEVAKKSGFAVGPLAVLDEISLALMLHVYDQLPDLHNSQQRAYAYLKAMLSQERNGRKAGKGFYDYLPDGKKEIWNDETISTVSELPDQEISKRLLHVMALDSFRCLDEGILTKPIDGDIGSVLGVGYASQTGGVFGHIDLVGIQNFVDDCKRFEKFGEQWNVPDSLVKLAERNFTFYNGFESNSP
;
A
#
# COMPACT_ATOMS: atom_id res chain seq x y z
N MET A 1 43.60 0.40 15.36
CA MET A 1 43.27 1.24 16.53
C MET A 1 41.82 1.68 16.36
N THR A 2 40.97 1.52 17.38
CA THR A 2 39.65 2.14 17.41
C THR A 2 39.81 3.54 17.99
N SER A 3 39.46 4.57 17.22
CA SER A 3 39.45 5.95 17.70
C SER A 3 38.01 6.38 17.91
N GLU A 4 37.69 6.99 19.05
CA GLU A 4 36.46 7.77 19.18
C GLU A 4 36.51 8.88 18.12
N THR A 5 35.54 8.87 17.21
CA THR A 5 35.43 9.91 16.18
C THR A 5 34.66 11.10 16.76
N ASN A 6 34.77 12.27 16.12
CA ASN A 6 33.90 13.41 16.44
C ASN A 6 32.44 13.19 15.97
N TYR A 7 32.14 12.03 15.37
CA TYR A 7 30.85 11.69 14.79
C TYR A 7 30.17 10.60 15.64
N PRO A 8 29.22 10.98 16.51
CA PRO A 8 28.70 10.10 17.56
C PRO A 8 28.04 8.82 17.04
N ASN A 9 27.54 8.84 15.80
CA ASN A 9 26.84 7.69 15.20
C ASN A 9 27.79 6.70 14.50
N PHE A 10 29.08 7.00 14.42
CA PHE A 10 30.04 6.14 13.71
C PHE A 10 31.22 5.72 14.58
N ASN A 11 31.55 4.43 14.49
CA ASN A 11 32.84 3.91 14.91
C ASN A 11 33.78 3.82 13.70
N LEU A 12 35.01 4.30 13.88
CA LEU A 12 36.10 4.19 12.91
C LEU A 12 37.19 3.27 13.47
N SER A 13 37.58 2.28 12.68
CA SER A 13 38.79 1.50 12.93
C SER A 13 39.64 1.42 11.67
N ILE A 14 40.96 1.51 11.81
CA ILE A 14 41.90 1.32 10.69
C ILE A 14 42.68 0.03 10.95
N ASN A 15 42.65 -0.88 9.98
CA ASN A 15 43.35 -2.15 10.05
C ASN A 15 44.82 -2.02 9.59
N PRO A 16 45.69 -3.01 9.86
CA PRO A 16 47.11 -2.94 9.47
C PRO A 16 47.37 -2.84 7.95
N ALA A 17 46.39 -3.19 7.12
CA ALA A 17 46.50 -3.06 5.66
C ALA A 17 46.22 -1.64 5.16
N GLY A 18 45.80 -0.73 6.04
CA GLY A 18 45.40 0.64 5.71
C GLY A 18 43.95 0.75 5.26
N ILE A 19 43.09 -0.23 5.58
CA ILE A 19 41.66 -0.15 5.29
C ILE A 19 40.94 0.45 6.50
N ALA A 20 40.23 1.54 6.27
CA ALA A 20 39.36 2.15 7.27
C ALA A 20 37.98 1.48 7.24
N ILE A 21 37.46 1.09 8.40
CA ILE A 21 36.14 0.47 8.57
C ILE A 21 35.26 1.46 9.32
N LEU A 22 34.25 1.99 8.64
CA LEU A 22 33.22 2.86 9.19
C LEU A 22 31.98 2.02 9.53
N THR A 23 31.60 2.00 10.81
CA THR A 23 30.42 1.24 11.27
C THR A 23 29.40 2.22 11.82
N LEU A 24 28.21 2.27 11.21
CA LEU A 24 27.07 3.00 11.74
C LEU A 24 26.55 2.27 12.99
N LEU A 25 26.55 2.94 14.14
CA LEU A 25 26.16 2.42 15.44
C LEU A 25 24.67 2.70 15.68
N HIS A 26 23.80 1.78 15.25
CA HIS A 26 22.35 2.01 15.31
C HIS A 26 21.80 2.09 16.75
N HIS A 27 22.39 1.37 17.71
CA HIS A 27 21.87 1.27 19.08
C HIS A 27 22.10 2.52 19.96
N LYS A 28 22.84 3.52 19.49
CA LYS A 28 23.10 4.76 20.25
C LYS A 28 22.04 5.85 20.04
N THR A 29 21.14 5.65 19.09
CA THR A 29 19.96 6.50 18.90
C THR A 29 18.74 5.77 19.43
N ASP A 30 17.92 6.40 20.27
CA ASP A 30 16.64 5.84 20.76
C ASP A 30 15.64 5.52 19.62
N SER A 31 15.97 5.87 18.38
CA SER A 31 15.13 5.71 17.20
C SER A 31 15.61 4.57 16.30
N SER A 32 14.72 3.63 15.98
CA SER A 32 14.92 2.57 14.97
C SER A 32 14.88 3.13 13.52
N THR A 33 15.34 4.36 13.28
CA THR A 33 15.18 5.12 12.04
C THR A 33 16.52 5.64 11.49
N PHE A 34 16.66 5.73 10.17
CA PHE A 34 17.70 6.49 9.49
C PHE A 34 17.40 7.98 9.61
N GLN A 35 18.31 8.70 10.23
CA GLN A 35 18.21 10.15 10.39
C GLN A 35 19.04 10.86 9.31
N PHE A 36 18.62 12.08 8.92
CA PHE A 36 19.34 12.91 7.95
C PHE A 36 20.81 13.11 8.36
N GLU A 37 21.02 13.27 9.66
CA GLU A 37 22.29 13.46 10.35
C GLU A 37 23.28 12.34 10.05
N PHE A 38 22.81 11.09 9.89
CA PHE A 38 23.70 9.96 9.61
C PHE A 38 24.41 10.12 8.27
N LEU A 39 23.72 10.66 7.27
CA LEU A 39 24.31 10.87 5.96
C LEU A 39 25.27 12.06 5.98
N GLU A 40 24.96 13.13 6.72
CA GLU A 40 25.87 14.24 6.93
C GLU A 40 27.18 13.78 7.59
N GLU A 41 27.06 13.08 8.72
CA GLU A 41 28.21 12.55 9.46
C GLU A 41 29.03 11.59 8.60
N PHE A 42 28.37 10.69 7.86
CA PHE A 42 29.06 9.75 6.99
C PHE A 42 29.90 10.45 5.93
N VAL A 43 29.34 11.44 5.22
CA VAL A 43 30.05 12.09 4.11
C VAL A 43 31.27 12.85 4.63
N LEU A 44 31.12 13.56 5.75
CA LEU A 44 32.23 14.29 6.38
C LEU A 44 33.31 13.33 6.88
N LEU A 45 32.92 12.31 7.65
CA LEU A 45 33.83 11.30 8.17
C LEU A 45 34.55 10.55 7.05
N ALA A 46 33.83 10.17 5.99
CA ALA A 46 34.43 9.49 4.86
C ALA A 46 35.43 10.39 4.14
N PHE A 47 35.10 11.65 3.91
CA PHE A 47 36.02 12.61 3.29
C PHE A 47 37.32 12.77 4.12
N GLU A 48 37.20 13.08 5.41
CA GLU A 48 38.33 13.25 6.33
C GLU A 48 39.19 11.98 6.40
N THR A 49 38.56 10.81 6.48
CA THR A 49 39.26 9.52 6.55
C THR A 49 40.03 9.22 5.27
N LEU A 50 39.49 9.59 4.09
CA LEU A 50 40.17 9.36 2.82
C LEU A 50 41.36 10.31 2.61
N GLU A 51 41.44 11.44 3.31
CA GLU A 51 42.61 12.33 3.27
C GLU A 51 43.82 11.77 4.04
N LEU A 52 43.61 10.87 5.01
CA LEU A 52 44.68 10.25 5.81
C LEU A 52 45.66 9.45 4.93
N PRO A 53 46.98 9.72 4.98
CA PRO A 53 47.97 9.06 4.12
C PRO A 53 48.04 7.53 4.26
N GLU A 54 47.80 7.01 5.47
CA GLU A 54 47.81 5.58 5.80
C GLU A 54 46.57 4.83 5.30
N VAL A 55 45.48 5.54 5.00
CA VAL A 55 44.24 4.95 4.51
C VAL A 55 44.34 4.73 3.01
N LYS A 56 44.05 3.52 2.54
CA LYS A 56 43.99 3.13 1.11
C LYS A 56 42.58 3.12 0.55
N GLY A 57 41.57 2.97 1.41
CA GLY A 57 40.16 2.99 1.06
C GLY A 57 39.29 2.76 2.30
N ILE A 58 37.97 2.92 2.13
CA ILE A 58 36.98 2.72 3.20
C ILE A 58 36.15 1.48 2.91
N VAL A 59 35.83 0.72 3.96
CA VAL A 59 34.71 -0.20 4.00
C VAL A 59 33.68 0.38 4.97
N TYR A 60 32.41 0.45 4.58
CA TYR A 60 31.35 0.93 5.47
C TYR A 60 30.19 -0.04 5.57
N LYS A 61 29.59 -0.10 6.76
CA LYS A 61 28.54 -1.07 7.12
C LYS A 61 27.66 -0.52 8.24
N ILE A 62 26.59 -1.25 8.55
CA ILE A 62 25.73 -1.02 9.71
C ILE A 62 26.02 -2.09 10.75
N GLU A 63 26.06 -1.69 12.02
CA GLU A 63 26.03 -2.62 13.15
C GLU A 63 24.64 -3.22 13.28
N ASP A 64 24.57 -4.56 13.16
CA ASP A 64 23.38 -5.40 13.35
C ASP A 64 22.05 -4.71 12.97
N PRO A 65 21.89 -4.34 11.69
CA PRO A 65 20.73 -3.57 11.27
C PRO A 65 19.45 -4.33 11.58
N ASN A 66 18.66 -3.74 12.46
CA ASN A 66 17.28 -4.12 12.69
C ASN A 66 16.61 -4.34 11.33
N PRO A 67 16.02 -5.53 11.05
CA PRO A 67 15.34 -5.79 9.78
C PRO A 67 14.23 -4.77 9.46
N ASP A 68 13.76 -4.04 10.48
CA ASP A 68 12.79 -2.96 10.42
C ASP A 68 13.43 -1.56 10.57
N PHE A 69 14.61 -1.33 10.01
CA PHE A 69 15.22 0.00 9.98
C PHE A 69 14.40 0.96 9.09
N LEU A 70 14.03 2.13 9.62
CA LEU A 70 12.95 2.97 9.09
C LEU A 70 13.38 4.32 8.56
N GLU A 71 12.53 4.95 7.77
CA GLU A 71 12.68 6.34 7.39
C GLU A 71 11.97 7.24 8.41
N ASP A 72 12.62 8.32 8.82
CA ASP A 72 12.03 9.35 9.67
C ASP A 72 11.46 10.51 8.83
N TYR A 73 10.38 10.23 8.11
CA TYR A 73 9.70 11.26 7.31
C TYR A 73 9.16 12.40 8.19
N ILE A 74 8.69 12.12 9.41
CA ILE A 74 8.25 13.17 10.33
C ILE A 74 9.35 14.22 10.49
N ASN A 75 10.57 13.80 10.83
CA ASN A 75 11.69 14.72 10.96
C ASN A 75 12.01 15.47 9.65
N TYR A 76 11.98 14.79 8.50
CA TYR A 76 12.17 15.47 7.20
C TYR A 76 11.14 16.58 6.95
N PHE A 77 9.86 16.33 7.22
CA PHE A 77 8.80 17.34 7.09
C PHE A 77 8.97 18.47 8.11
N GLU A 78 9.31 18.16 9.36
CA GLU A 78 9.56 19.18 10.39
C GLU A 78 10.72 20.10 10.03
N LEU A 79 11.86 19.54 9.61
CA LEU A 79 13.02 20.31 9.15
C LEU A 79 12.67 21.20 7.94
N SER A 80 11.81 20.72 7.04
CA SER A 80 11.41 21.46 5.83
C SER A 80 10.51 22.68 6.09
N LYS A 81 9.96 22.83 7.31
CA LYS A 81 9.12 23.98 7.69
C LYS A 81 9.91 25.30 7.64
N ASP A 82 11.16 25.29 8.10
CA ASP A 82 12.09 26.39 7.86
C ASP A 82 12.79 26.16 6.51
N ARG A 83 12.19 26.72 5.47
CA ARG A 83 12.67 26.56 4.10
C ARG A 83 14.09 27.10 3.90
N GLU A 84 14.48 28.17 4.60
CA GLU A 84 15.81 28.76 4.44
C GLU A 84 16.86 27.89 5.12
N GLU A 85 16.60 27.46 6.35
CA GLU A 85 17.48 26.56 7.09
C GLU A 85 17.63 25.22 6.36
N PHE A 86 16.52 24.61 5.93
CA PHE A 86 16.54 23.35 5.19
C PHE A 86 17.33 23.48 3.88
N GLN A 87 17.11 24.55 3.13
CA GLN A 87 17.85 24.80 1.89
C GLN A 87 19.36 24.95 2.15
N ASN A 88 19.74 25.67 3.21
CA ASN A 88 21.14 25.84 3.60
C ASN A 88 21.78 24.50 3.99
N ARG A 89 21.06 23.67 4.73
CA ARG A 89 21.51 22.34 5.14
C ARG A 89 21.70 21.40 3.95
N ILE A 90 20.74 21.35 3.03
CA ILE A 90 20.84 20.60 1.77
C ILE A 90 22.02 21.10 0.93
N ASN A 91 22.20 22.41 0.81
CA ASN A 91 23.32 22.99 0.07
C ASN A 91 24.67 22.61 0.69
N TYR A 92 24.78 22.60 2.01
CA TYR A 92 25.97 22.15 2.72
C TYR A 92 26.25 20.66 2.45
N LEU A 93 25.23 19.81 2.58
CA LEU A 93 25.35 18.39 2.26
C LEU A 93 25.77 18.17 0.80
N HIS A 94 25.22 18.93 -0.15
CA HIS A 94 25.54 18.83 -1.57
C HIS A 94 26.98 19.23 -1.90
N GLN A 95 27.55 20.21 -1.19
CA GLN A 95 28.98 20.53 -1.32
C GLN A 95 29.84 19.34 -0.91
N ASN A 96 29.48 18.67 0.18
CA ASN A 96 30.19 17.50 0.68
C ASN A 96 29.98 16.26 -0.22
N PHE A 97 28.78 16.07 -0.76
CA PHE A 97 28.51 15.06 -1.80
C PHE A 97 29.39 15.26 -3.03
N TYR A 98 29.55 16.50 -3.49
CA TYR A 98 30.43 16.80 -4.61
C TYR A 98 31.89 16.48 -4.28
N ALA A 99 32.37 16.80 -3.08
CA ALA A 99 33.71 16.44 -2.63
C ALA A 99 33.90 14.91 -2.56
N LEU A 100 32.98 14.18 -1.92
CA LEU A 100 33.03 12.73 -1.80
C LEU A 100 32.94 12.02 -3.16
N LYS A 101 32.20 12.57 -4.14
CA LYS A 101 32.15 12.03 -5.50
C LYS A 101 33.50 12.15 -6.22
N ASN A 102 34.28 13.19 -5.92
CA ASN A 102 35.61 13.43 -6.48
C ASN A 102 36.76 12.95 -5.59
N ARG A 103 36.46 12.08 -4.61
CA ARG A 103 37.44 11.49 -3.70
C ARG A 103 38.60 10.80 -4.44
N PRO A 104 39.79 10.71 -3.83
CA PRO A 104 40.96 10.07 -4.46
C PRO A 104 41.02 8.55 -4.30
N LYS A 105 40.30 7.98 -3.34
CA LYS A 105 40.42 6.58 -2.89
C LYS A 105 39.06 5.87 -2.89
N PRO A 106 39.02 4.54 -3.16
CA PRO A 106 37.78 3.79 -3.27
C PRO A 106 37.05 3.60 -1.94
N ILE A 107 35.74 3.36 -2.01
CA ILE A 107 34.91 2.96 -0.87
C ILE A 107 34.03 1.75 -1.22
N VAL A 108 33.86 0.82 -0.28
CA VAL A 108 33.10 -0.44 -0.43
C VAL A 108 32.01 -0.50 0.66
N ALA A 109 30.81 -0.97 0.30
CA ALA A 109 29.71 -1.15 1.23
C ALA A 109 29.47 -2.63 1.54
N LEU A 110 29.22 -2.95 2.81
CA LEU A 110 28.76 -4.27 3.25
C LEU A 110 27.28 -4.21 3.65
N ILE A 111 26.50 -5.16 3.15
CA ILE A 111 25.04 -5.23 3.35
C ILE A 111 24.68 -6.58 3.97
N ASN A 112 24.28 -6.58 5.24
CA ASN A 112 23.95 -7.79 6.01
C ASN A 112 22.46 -7.92 6.34
N SER A 113 21.60 -6.98 5.91
CA SER A 113 20.15 -7.04 6.10
C SER A 113 19.37 -6.41 4.95
N SER A 114 18.04 -6.29 5.14
CA SER A 114 17.18 -5.50 4.26
C SER A 114 17.67 -4.06 4.17
N CYS A 115 17.82 -3.55 2.96
CA CYS A 115 18.34 -2.22 2.70
C CYS A 115 17.38 -1.48 1.77
N LYS A 116 16.58 -0.57 2.35
CA LYS A 116 15.51 0.15 1.67
C LYS A 116 15.66 1.65 1.87
N GLY A 117 15.02 2.41 1.00
CA GLY A 117 14.92 3.86 1.17
C GLY A 117 16.29 4.56 1.18
N THR A 118 16.42 5.55 2.05
CA THR A 118 17.64 6.33 2.29
C THR A 118 18.83 5.45 2.65
N LEU A 119 18.61 4.34 3.37
CA LEU A 119 19.69 3.40 3.67
C LEU A 119 20.29 2.82 2.38
N LEU A 120 19.45 2.51 1.39
CA LEU A 120 19.91 2.07 0.08
C LEU A 120 20.55 3.21 -0.70
N SER A 121 20.03 4.43 -0.62
CA SER A 121 20.68 5.63 -1.18
C SER A 121 22.11 5.79 -0.65
N TRP A 122 22.31 5.55 0.65
CA TRP A 122 23.63 5.54 1.27
C TRP A 122 24.53 4.44 0.69
N MET A 123 24.04 3.21 0.59
CA MET A 123 24.82 2.09 -0.01
C MET A 123 25.21 2.32 -1.48
N LEU A 124 24.44 3.12 -2.22
CA LEU A 124 24.74 3.46 -3.62
C LEU A 124 25.93 4.43 -3.78
N TRP A 125 26.47 4.99 -2.68
CA TRP A 125 27.73 5.75 -2.75
C TRP A 125 28.95 4.86 -2.99
N ALA A 126 28.84 3.56 -2.71
CA ALA A 126 29.93 2.62 -2.84
C ALA A 126 30.38 2.41 -4.29
N ASP A 127 31.68 2.22 -4.46
CA ASP A 127 32.26 1.73 -5.71
C ASP A 127 31.95 0.24 -5.92
N TYR A 128 31.81 -0.51 -4.81
CA TYR A 128 31.53 -1.94 -4.78
C TYR A 128 30.64 -2.29 -3.58
N ARG A 129 29.67 -3.19 -3.77
CA ARG A 129 28.69 -3.61 -2.75
C ARG A 129 28.71 -5.12 -2.58
N ILE A 130 28.98 -5.57 -1.35
CA ILE A 130 29.04 -6.98 -0.97
C ILE A 130 27.93 -7.26 0.02
N ALA A 131 27.06 -8.22 -0.28
CA ALA A 131 26.04 -8.66 0.66
C ALA A 131 26.46 -9.92 1.41
N VAL A 132 26.09 -10.02 2.69
CA VAL A 132 26.15 -11.27 3.46
C VAL A 132 24.82 -12.00 3.27
N VAL A 133 24.85 -13.31 3.00
CA VAL A 133 23.66 -14.12 2.71
C VAL A 133 22.59 -13.94 3.78
N ASN A 134 21.39 -13.55 3.36
CA ASN A 134 20.20 -13.45 4.19
C ASN A 134 18.96 -13.59 3.30
N ASP A 135 18.33 -14.78 3.35
CA ASP A 135 17.18 -15.12 2.49
C ASP A 135 15.93 -14.25 2.73
N ARG A 136 15.87 -13.55 3.87
CA ARG A 136 14.78 -12.63 4.20
C ARG A 136 15.10 -11.17 3.84
N ALA A 137 16.37 -10.87 3.56
CA ALA A 137 16.79 -9.51 3.25
C ALA A 137 16.28 -9.10 1.86
N THR A 138 15.70 -7.90 1.81
CA THR A 138 15.22 -7.32 0.56
C THR A 138 15.78 -5.92 0.35
N LEU A 139 16.09 -5.59 -0.91
CA LEU A 139 16.65 -4.31 -1.30
C LEU A 139 15.71 -3.59 -2.26
N GLY A 140 15.52 -2.29 -2.09
CA GLY A 140 14.81 -1.48 -3.08
C GLY A 140 14.25 -0.18 -2.53
N PHE A 141 13.76 0.64 -3.44
CA PHE A 141 13.11 1.91 -3.13
C PHE A 141 11.60 1.76 -3.13
N GLN A 142 10.94 2.28 -2.09
CA GLN A 142 9.49 2.21 -1.89
C GLN A 142 8.84 3.60 -1.83
N GLU A 143 9.64 4.67 -1.82
CA GLU A 143 9.27 6.07 -1.63
C GLU A 143 8.17 6.53 -2.58
N ILE A 144 8.17 6.00 -3.81
CA ILE A 144 7.17 6.31 -4.82
C ILE A 144 5.75 5.92 -4.40
N LYS A 145 5.60 4.90 -3.53
CA LYS A 145 4.33 4.48 -2.94
C LYS A 145 3.86 5.44 -1.85
N TYR A 146 4.77 6.23 -1.30
CA TYR A 146 4.52 7.20 -0.23
C TYR A 146 4.43 8.64 -0.77
N GLY A 147 4.41 8.82 -2.09
CA GLY A 147 4.33 10.13 -2.72
C GLY A 147 5.63 10.91 -2.73
N ILE A 148 6.74 10.30 -2.31
CA ILE A 148 8.10 10.83 -2.36
C ILE A 148 8.86 10.10 -3.48
N TYR A 149 10.13 10.43 -3.69
CA TYR A 149 11.01 9.79 -4.66
C TYR A 149 12.29 9.28 -3.99
N PRO A 150 13.07 8.38 -4.63
CA PRO A 150 14.37 7.98 -4.12
C PRO A 150 15.34 9.18 -4.09
N GLY A 151 15.50 9.78 -2.92
CA GLY A 151 16.32 10.97 -2.71
C GLY A 151 17.79 10.66 -2.43
N PHE A 152 18.54 11.69 -2.02
CA PHE A 152 19.95 11.59 -1.66
C PHE A 152 20.82 10.99 -2.78
N VAL A 153 20.63 11.49 -4.00
CA VAL A 153 21.43 11.13 -5.17
C VAL A 153 21.18 9.68 -5.65
N ALA A 154 20.20 8.97 -5.08
CA ALA A 154 19.90 7.59 -5.43
C ALA A 154 19.59 7.42 -6.92
N ILE A 155 18.76 8.30 -7.49
CA ILE A 155 18.41 8.26 -8.91
C ILE A 155 19.68 8.38 -9.77
N PHE A 156 20.53 9.37 -9.51
CA PHE A 156 21.76 9.58 -10.28
C PHE A 156 22.74 8.42 -10.15
N ASN A 157 22.99 7.94 -8.93
CA ASN A 157 23.91 6.83 -8.71
C ASN A 157 23.39 5.54 -9.35
N ALA A 158 22.10 5.21 -9.18
CA ALA A 158 21.52 4.01 -9.78
C ALA A 158 21.60 4.05 -11.33
N MET A 159 21.35 5.21 -11.94
CA MET A 159 21.45 5.42 -13.40
C MET A 159 22.84 5.15 -13.97
N HIS A 160 23.89 5.32 -13.17
CA HIS A 160 25.27 5.06 -13.58
C HIS A 160 25.82 3.70 -13.13
N GLN A 161 25.07 2.95 -12.32
CA GLN A 161 25.53 1.69 -11.73
C GLN A 161 24.75 0.47 -12.24
N LEU A 162 23.42 0.60 -12.41
CA LEU A 162 22.53 -0.47 -12.87
C LEU A 162 22.43 -0.49 -14.40
N SER A 163 21.86 -1.57 -14.94
CA SER A 163 21.57 -1.64 -16.37
C SER A 163 20.42 -0.70 -16.77
N ALA A 164 20.50 -0.18 -18.00
CA ALA A 164 19.49 0.73 -18.56
C ALA A 164 18.07 0.13 -18.60
N GLU A 165 17.97 -1.20 -18.74
CA GLU A 165 16.71 -1.92 -18.83
C GLU A 165 15.95 -1.97 -17.49
N PHE A 166 16.67 -1.98 -16.37
CA PHE A 166 16.06 -2.17 -15.04
C PHE A 166 15.98 -0.89 -14.20
N VAL A 167 16.83 0.10 -14.45
CA VAL A 167 16.99 1.23 -13.53
C VAL A 167 15.72 2.06 -13.33
N VAL A 168 14.97 2.35 -14.40
CA VAL A 168 13.73 3.13 -14.28
C VAL A 168 12.66 2.34 -13.51
N PRO A 169 12.34 1.07 -13.86
CA PRO A 169 11.49 0.22 -13.02
C PRO A 169 11.91 0.16 -11.55
N PHE A 170 13.20 -0.04 -11.28
CA PHE A 170 13.76 -0.14 -9.94
C PHE A 170 13.49 1.11 -9.09
N LEU A 171 13.65 2.30 -9.67
CA LEU A 171 13.42 3.58 -8.98
C LEU A 171 11.94 4.00 -8.90
N THR A 172 11.05 3.43 -9.72
CA THR A 172 9.70 3.98 -9.94
C THR A 172 8.55 3.04 -9.66
N GLN A 173 8.80 1.75 -9.37
CA GLN A 173 7.74 0.76 -9.12
C GLN A 173 7.50 0.47 -7.64
N GLY A 174 8.40 0.86 -6.74
CA GLY A 174 8.25 0.56 -5.33
C GLY A 174 8.52 -0.92 -4.98
N ASN A 175 9.23 -1.65 -5.83
CA ASN A 175 9.48 -3.09 -5.66
C ASN A 175 10.68 -3.32 -4.74
N SER A 176 10.66 -4.44 -4.04
CA SER A 176 11.81 -4.95 -3.29
C SER A 176 12.31 -6.23 -3.95
N TYR A 177 13.62 -6.40 -3.95
CA TYR A 177 14.35 -7.44 -4.66
C TYR A 177 15.13 -8.28 -3.66
N SER A 178 15.15 -9.60 -3.86
CA SER A 178 16.04 -10.50 -3.13
C SER A 178 17.51 -10.17 -3.42
N GLN A 179 18.43 -10.72 -2.62
CA GLN A 179 19.86 -10.56 -2.87
C GLN A 179 20.28 -11.12 -4.24
N ASN A 180 19.70 -12.24 -4.67
CA ASN A 180 19.98 -12.85 -5.98
C ASN A 180 19.48 -11.99 -7.15
N GLU A 181 18.28 -11.43 -7.05
CA GLU A 181 17.77 -10.47 -8.04
C GLU A 181 18.62 -9.18 -8.04
N SER A 182 19.04 -8.73 -6.87
CA SER A 182 19.90 -7.55 -6.74
C SER A 182 21.27 -7.74 -7.41
N LEU A 183 21.82 -8.96 -7.36
CA LEU A 183 23.05 -9.32 -8.08
C LEU A 183 22.83 -9.30 -9.61
N SER A 184 21.70 -9.85 -10.10
CA SER A 184 21.43 -9.94 -11.53
C SER A 184 21.19 -8.59 -12.21
N ILE A 185 20.66 -7.60 -11.48
CA ILE A 185 20.45 -6.24 -11.99
C ILE A 185 21.66 -5.30 -11.77
N GLY A 186 22.72 -5.78 -11.11
CA GLY A 186 23.93 -5.01 -10.79
C GLY A 186 23.79 -4.06 -9.59
N LEU A 187 22.73 -4.23 -8.78
CA LEU A 187 22.58 -3.53 -7.51
C LEU A 187 23.58 -4.06 -6.48
N LEU A 188 23.82 -5.36 -6.44
CA LEU A 188 24.93 -5.97 -5.70
C LEU A 188 26.03 -6.39 -6.66
N ASN A 189 27.27 -6.39 -6.18
CA ASN A 189 28.39 -6.92 -6.95
C ASN A 189 28.74 -8.35 -6.55
N GLN A 190 28.51 -8.71 -5.28
CA GLN A 190 28.86 -10.01 -4.74
C GLN A 190 27.96 -10.35 -3.55
N VAL A 191 27.71 -11.64 -3.34
CA VAL A 191 27.04 -12.19 -2.16
C VAL A 191 27.97 -13.25 -1.57
N VAL A 192 28.18 -13.22 -0.25
CA VAL A 192 29.10 -14.10 0.48
C VAL A 192 28.44 -14.64 1.75
N ASP A 193 28.97 -15.73 2.29
CA ASP A 193 28.30 -16.48 3.38
C ASP A 193 28.33 -15.75 4.73
N ASP A 194 29.38 -14.97 5.01
CA ASP A 194 29.59 -14.34 6.31
C ASP A 194 30.34 -13.00 6.20
N GLU A 195 30.28 -12.22 7.28
CA GLU A 195 30.85 -10.87 7.34
C GLU A 195 32.39 -10.86 7.33
N GLU A 196 33.05 -11.87 7.89
CA GLU A 196 34.51 -11.97 7.88
C GLU A 196 35.00 -12.15 6.44
N THR A 197 34.33 -13.01 5.68
CA THR A 197 34.55 -13.20 4.25
C THR A 197 34.26 -11.90 3.49
N ALA A 198 33.17 -11.19 3.79
CA ALA A 198 32.83 -9.92 3.15
C ALA A 198 33.93 -8.85 3.35
N LEU A 199 34.49 -8.74 4.55
CA LEU A 199 35.58 -7.81 4.87
C LEU A 199 36.87 -8.16 4.12
N LYS A 200 37.22 -9.44 4.03
CA LYS A 200 38.39 -9.91 3.27
C LYS A 200 38.26 -9.60 1.78
N GLU A 201 37.10 -9.87 1.21
CA GLU A 201 36.79 -9.57 -0.20
C GLU A 201 36.82 -8.07 -0.46
N ALA A 202 36.26 -7.25 0.43
CA ALA A 202 36.32 -5.79 0.33
C ALA A 202 37.75 -5.26 0.35
N GLN A 203 38.59 -5.77 1.27
CA GLN A 203 40.01 -5.40 1.33
C GLN A 203 40.74 -5.79 0.04
N SER A 204 40.58 -7.04 -0.41
CA SER A 204 41.18 -7.54 -1.64
C SER A 204 40.77 -6.67 -2.84
N TRP A 205 39.49 -6.30 -2.91
CA TRP A 205 38.97 -5.45 -3.98
C TRP A 205 39.63 -4.06 -3.98
N ILE A 206 39.73 -3.41 -2.82
CA ILE A 206 40.38 -2.09 -2.67
C ILE A 206 41.86 -2.15 -3.07
N GLU A 207 42.58 -3.21 -2.70
CA GLU A 207 44.00 -3.38 -3.05
C GLU A 207 44.21 -3.48 -4.58
N HIS A 208 43.27 -4.09 -5.29
CA HIS A 208 43.30 -4.20 -6.76
C HIS A 208 42.69 -2.99 -7.48
N HIS A 209 41.94 -2.15 -6.79
CA HIS A 209 41.26 -0.97 -7.33
C HIS A 209 41.58 0.28 -6.51
N PRO A 210 42.82 0.79 -6.54
CA PRO A 210 43.27 1.90 -5.68
C PRO A 210 42.64 3.26 -6.01
N ALA A 211 41.78 3.34 -7.03
CA ALA A 211 41.05 4.53 -7.43
C ALA A 211 39.54 4.24 -7.48
N PRO A 212 38.67 5.24 -7.20
CA PRO A 212 37.23 5.07 -7.29
C PRO A 212 36.76 4.60 -8.67
N THR A 213 35.64 3.88 -8.67
CA THR A 213 34.99 3.44 -9.90
C THR A 213 34.40 4.66 -10.60
N LYS A 214 34.79 4.87 -11.85
CA LYS A 214 34.18 5.93 -12.68
C LYS A 214 32.73 5.57 -12.98
N ASN A 215 31.85 6.57 -12.93
CA ASN A 215 30.48 6.41 -13.42
C ASN A 215 30.49 5.80 -14.82
N LYS A 216 29.71 4.73 -15.04
CA LYS A 216 29.56 4.19 -16.39
C LYS A 216 28.95 5.27 -17.28
N ALA A 217 29.61 5.52 -18.41
CA ALA A 217 29.04 6.37 -19.44
C ALA A 217 27.77 5.71 -19.99
N ILE A 218 26.67 6.44 -19.98
CA ILE A 218 25.41 5.99 -20.58
C ILE A 218 25.55 6.20 -22.09
N GLY A 219 25.84 5.12 -22.83
CA GLY A 219 25.91 5.15 -24.29
C GLY A 219 24.56 5.50 -24.93
N ILE A 220 24.57 5.77 -26.24
CA ILE A 220 23.36 6.19 -27.00
C ILE A 220 22.21 5.19 -26.83
N SER A 221 22.47 3.90 -27.02
CA SER A 221 21.46 2.84 -26.85
C SER A 221 20.91 2.77 -25.42
N GLY A 222 21.77 2.95 -24.41
CA GLY A 222 21.36 3.02 -23.01
C GLY A 222 20.45 4.22 -22.74
N LYS A 223 20.78 5.39 -23.31
CA LYS A 223 19.97 6.61 -23.19
C LYS A 223 18.60 6.44 -23.85
N GLU A 224 18.54 5.84 -25.04
CA GLU A 224 17.28 5.54 -25.73
C GLU A 224 16.40 4.57 -24.92
N SER A 225 16.98 3.51 -24.36
CA SER A 225 16.28 2.55 -23.51
C SER A 225 15.69 3.22 -22.26
N ILE A 226 16.48 4.03 -21.56
CA ILE A 226 16.03 4.77 -20.37
C ILE A 226 14.91 5.76 -20.73
N LEU A 227 15.05 6.54 -21.81
CA LEU A 227 14.03 7.50 -22.24
C LEU A 227 12.72 6.80 -22.60
N SER A 228 12.79 5.63 -23.24
CA SER A 228 11.62 4.78 -23.53
C SER A 228 10.95 4.29 -22.23
N ALA A 229 11.74 3.85 -21.26
CA ALA A 229 11.24 3.42 -19.95
C ALA A 229 10.61 4.58 -19.16
N ILE A 230 11.20 5.79 -19.19
CA ILE A 230 10.61 7.01 -18.61
C ILE A 230 9.27 7.33 -19.26
N SER A 231 9.18 7.28 -20.60
CA SER A 231 7.93 7.53 -21.34
C SER A 231 6.85 6.50 -20.97
N THR A 232 7.24 5.23 -20.84
CA THR A 232 6.34 4.15 -20.41
C THR A 232 5.84 4.39 -18.99
N TYR A 233 6.74 4.78 -18.07
CA TYR A 233 6.35 5.10 -16.69
C TYR A 233 5.45 6.35 -16.63
N GLN A 234 5.77 7.41 -17.35
CA GLN A 234 4.98 8.64 -17.41
C GLN A 234 3.53 8.40 -17.87
N LYS A 235 3.30 7.43 -18.76
CA LYS A 235 1.95 7.07 -19.21
C LYS A 235 1.11 6.33 -18.17
N ARG A 236 1.75 5.61 -17.24
CA ARG A 236 1.07 4.80 -16.20
C ARG A 236 1.06 5.47 -14.82
N ALA A 237 1.99 6.38 -14.57
CA ALA A 237 2.12 7.06 -13.29
C ALA A 237 0.93 8.00 -13.07
N ASN A 238 0.41 8.04 -11.85
CA ASN A 238 -0.58 9.05 -11.47
C ASN A 238 0.13 10.42 -11.38
N PRO A 239 -0.21 11.41 -12.23
CA PRO A 239 0.44 12.71 -12.21
C PRO A 239 0.09 13.55 -10.98
N LEU A 240 -0.97 13.18 -10.25
CA LEU A 240 -1.39 13.86 -9.03
C LEU A 240 -0.54 13.48 -7.81
N ILE A 241 0.30 12.44 -7.92
CA ILE A 241 1.25 12.06 -6.86
C ILE A 241 2.57 12.83 -7.09
N PRO A 242 2.97 13.75 -6.19
CA PRO A 242 4.12 14.63 -6.42
C PRO A 242 5.43 13.88 -6.73
N GLY A 243 5.75 12.84 -5.95
CA GLY A 243 6.94 12.01 -6.14
C GLY A 243 7.07 11.39 -7.53
N ASN A 244 5.97 11.04 -8.20
CA ASN A 244 6.00 10.50 -9.56
C ASN A 244 6.54 11.54 -10.56
N GLN A 245 6.04 12.78 -10.48
CA GLN A 245 6.46 13.86 -11.38
C GLN A 245 7.93 14.23 -11.16
N ILE A 246 8.34 14.30 -9.90
CA ILE A 246 9.71 14.61 -9.51
C ILE A 246 10.68 13.52 -9.95
N ALA A 247 10.33 12.24 -9.74
CA ALA A 247 11.15 11.13 -10.21
C ALA A 247 11.33 11.17 -11.74
N ILE A 248 10.25 11.40 -12.51
CA ILE A 248 10.33 11.55 -13.98
C ILE A 248 11.25 12.72 -14.36
N HIS A 249 11.12 13.85 -13.68
CA HIS A 249 11.93 15.03 -13.91
C HIS A 249 13.42 14.73 -13.64
N LEU A 250 13.76 14.23 -12.46
CA LEU A 250 15.14 13.93 -12.06
C LEU A 250 15.78 12.82 -12.91
N LEU A 251 15.02 11.80 -13.33
CA LEU A 251 15.49 10.77 -14.25
C LEU A 251 15.93 11.37 -15.59
N ARG A 252 15.16 12.33 -16.14
CA ARG A 252 15.57 13.05 -17.35
C ARG A 252 16.80 13.91 -17.08
N ARG A 253 16.81 14.64 -15.97
CA ARG A 253 17.91 15.54 -15.62
C ARG A 253 19.23 14.82 -15.43
N ALA A 254 19.21 13.61 -14.85
CA ALA A 254 20.38 12.74 -14.73
C ALA A 254 21.02 12.35 -16.09
N LEU A 255 20.26 12.37 -17.19
CA LEU A 255 20.78 12.08 -18.54
C LEU A 255 21.41 13.28 -19.26
N GLU A 256 21.19 14.50 -18.77
CA GLU A 256 21.61 15.72 -19.47
C GLU A 256 22.48 16.66 -18.62
N LEU A 257 22.46 16.52 -17.29
CA LEU A 257 23.29 17.32 -16.38
C LEU A 257 24.53 16.55 -15.92
N ASN A 258 25.58 17.31 -15.57
CA ASN A 258 26.67 16.77 -14.77
C ASN A 258 26.26 16.70 -13.29
N PHE A 259 27.07 16.02 -12.49
CA PHE A 259 26.78 15.78 -11.07
C PHE A 259 26.49 17.05 -10.26
N LYS A 260 27.29 18.11 -10.47
CA LYS A 260 27.13 19.38 -9.73
C LYS A 260 25.78 20.03 -9.99
N TYR A 261 25.37 20.11 -11.26
CA TYR A 261 24.08 20.71 -11.61
C TYR A 261 22.92 19.79 -11.23
N TYR A 262 23.10 18.47 -11.30
CA TYR A 262 22.08 17.52 -10.83
C TYR A 262 21.75 17.72 -9.35
N LEU A 263 22.77 17.89 -8.48
CA LEU A 263 22.56 18.15 -7.06
C LEU A 263 21.72 19.42 -6.81
N GLN A 264 21.90 20.46 -7.64
CA GLN A 264 21.10 21.68 -7.51
C GLN A 264 19.64 21.46 -7.86
N GLU A 265 19.37 20.67 -8.92
CA GLU A 265 18.00 20.29 -9.28
C GLU A 265 17.35 19.43 -8.19
N GLU A 266 18.05 18.41 -7.68
CA GLU A 266 17.54 17.53 -6.62
C GLU A 266 17.17 18.32 -5.35
N ALA A 267 18.03 19.25 -4.92
CA ALA A 267 17.77 20.12 -3.77
C ALA A 267 16.45 20.91 -3.90
N GLN A 268 16.20 21.43 -5.10
CA GLN A 268 14.96 22.17 -5.37
C GLN A 268 13.74 21.25 -5.30
N GLN A 269 13.88 20.01 -5.79
CA GLN A 269 12.79 19.04 -5.76
C GLN A 269 12.50 18.50 -4.35
N ASP A 270 13.50 18.37 -3.48
CA ASP A 270 13.31 18.01 -2.07
C ASP A 270 12.40 19.00 -1.35
N LEU A 271 12.65 20.30 -1.51
CA LEU A 271 11.80 21.35 -0.94
C LEU A 271 10.40 21.35 -1.55
N GLU A 272 10.30 21.15 -2.86
CA GLU A 272 9.00 21.11 -3.54
C GLU A 272 8.15 19.96 -2.99
N VAL A 273 8.70 18.73 -2.94
CA VAL A 273 7.94 17.54 -2.53
C VAL A 273 7.48 17.60 -1.08
N LEU A 274 8.35 18.03 -0.16
CA LEU A 274 8.06 18.11 1.27
C LEU A 274 7.10 19.25 1.60
N SER A 275 7.00 20.27 0.75
CA SER A 275 6.05 21.37 0.96
C SER A 275 4.63 21.11 0.44
N LYS A 276 4.40 20.00 -0.27
CA LYS A 276 3.06 19.63 -0.75
C LYS A 276 2.25 18.96 0.37
N PRO A 277 1.04 19.47 0.67
CA PRO A 277 0.16 18.81 1.63
C PRO A 277 -0.29 17.42 1.14
N GLU A 278 -0.35 17.18 -0.17
CA GLU A 278 -0.61 15.87 -0.75
C GLU A 278 0.46 14.85 -0.33
N THR A 279 1.76 15.21 -0.42
CA THR A 279 2.85 14.33 0.00
C THR A 279 2.71 13.97 1.48
N LEU A 280 2.45 14.95 2.35
CA LEU A 280 2.25 14.72 3.78
C LEU A 280 1.11 13.73 4.03
N ASN A 281 -0.05 13.95 3.39
CA ASN A 281 -1.20 13.06 3.53
C ASN A 281 -0.91 11.63 3.04
N ILE A 282 -0.19 11.48 1.91
CA ILE A 282 0.20 10.16 1.39
C ILE A 282 1.14 9.48 2.39
N VAL A 283 2.16 10.16 2.92
CA VAL A 283 3.09 9.58 3.91
C VAL A 283 2.35 9.19 5.19
N ARG A 284 1.47 10.06 5.70
CA ARG A 284 0.66 9.77 6.90
C ARG A 284 -0.08 8.46 6.75
N THR A 285 -0.80 8.28 5.65
CA THR A 285 -1.63 7.08 5.46
C THR A 285 -0.83 5.88 4.97
N HIS A 286 -0.08 6.02 3.87
CA HIS A 286 0.56 4.89 3.19
C HIS A 286 1.84 4.39 3.86
N TYR A 287 2.54 5.25 4.62
CA TYR A 287 3.73 4.85 5.37
C TYR A 287 3.39 4.57 6.83
N TYR A 288 2.97 5.59 7.59
CA TYR A 288 2.78 5.46 9.03
C TYR A 288 1.49 4.70 9.39
N GLY A 289 0.35 5.09 8.85
CA GLY A 289 -0.96 4.51 9.16
C GLY A 289 -1.05 3.01 8.83
N ILE A 290 -0.79 2.64 7.57
CA ILE A 290 -0.80 1.23 7.13
C ILE A 290 0.17 0.38 7.95
N ARG A 291 1.35 0.92 8.26
CA ARG A 291 2.32 0.16 9.03
C ARG A 291 1.87 -0.04 10.46
N GLN A 292 1.41 1.01 11.13
CA GLN A 292 0.87 0.92 12.49
C GLN A 292 -0.26 -0.11 12.55
N ALA A 293 -1.16 -0.10 11.57
CA ALA A 293 -2.23 -1.09 11.45
C ALA A 293 -1.68 -2.52 11.27
N SER A 294 -0.62 -2.70 10.47
CA SER A 294 -0.01 -4.01 10.15
C SER A 294 0.82 -4.62 11.28
N ILE A 295 1.49 -3.81 12.12
CA ILE A 295 2.47 -4.31 13.11
C ILE A 295 2.07 -4.08 14.58
N ALA A 296 0.94 -3.41 14.84
CA ALA A 296 0.52 -3.16 16.21
C ALA A 296 0.41 -4.48 17.00
N SER A 297 1.11 -4.54 18.12
CA SER A 297 1.04 -5.68 19.03
C SER A 297 -0.29 -5.70 19.75
N THR A 298 -0.89 -6.87 19.89
CA THR A 298 -1.96 -7.12 20.86
C THR A 298 -1.37 -7.91 22.02
N GLU A 299 -1.74 -7.58 23.25
CA GLU A 299 -1.25 -8.27 24.46
C GLU A 299 -1.83 -9.69 24.64
N ILE A 300 -2.52 -10.22 23.61
CA ILE A 300 -3.23 -11.49 23.65
C ILE A 300 -2.34 -12.66 23.18
N ASP A 301 -2.30 -13.71 23.99
CA ASP A 301 -1.65 -14.98 23.65
C ASP A 301 -2.59 -15.86 22.81
N PHE A 302 -2.71 -15.51 21.54
CA PHE A 302 -3.46 -16.25 20.53
C PHE A 302 -2.63 -16.43 19.26
N GLU A 303 -2.63 -17.60 18.65
CA GLU A 303 -1.98 -17.87 17.36
C GLU A 303 -2.94 -18.73 16.56
N LEU A 304 -3.24 -18.33 15.31
CA LEU A 304 -4.07 -19.14 14.45
C LEU A 304 -3.25 -20.31 13.92
N LYS A 305 -3.64 -21.54 14.26
CA LYS A 305 -3.00 -22.76 13.75
C LYS A 305 -3.91 -23.52 12.82
N ARG A 306 -5.21 -23.56 13.14
CA ARG A 306 -6.25 -24.23 12.34
C ARG A 306 -7.39 -23.29 12.01
N LEU A 307 -7.65 -23.11 10.71
CA LEU A 307 -8.71 -22.27 10.17
C LEU A 307 -9.75 -23.13 9.43
N GLY A 308 -11.00 -23.07 9.88
CA GLY A 308 -12.15 -23.58 9.13
C GLY A 308 -12.72 -22.50 8.20
N ILE A 309 -12.99 -22.84 6.94
CA ILE A 309 -13.64 -21.94 5.99
C ILE A 309 -14.90 -22.61 5.44
N LEU A 310 -16.03 -21.93 5.55
CA LEU A 310 -17.33 -22.39 5.06
C LEU A 310 -17.64 -21.70 3.73
N GLY A 311 -17.52 -22.44 2.63
CA GLY A 311 -17.68 -21.95 1.26
C GLY A 311 -16.34 -21.87 0.54
N ALA A 312 -16.16 -22.68 -0.50
CA ALA A 312 -14.97 -22.76 -1.35
C ALA A 312 -15.11 -21.93 -2.65
N GLY A 313 -16.02 -20.95 -2.65
CA GLY A 313 -16.16 -19.98 -3.73
C GLY A 313 -14.95 -19.02 -3.84
N MET A 314 -15.13 -17.93 -4.59
CA MET A 314 -14.06 -16.96 -4.87
C MET A 314 -13.39 -16.42 -3.59
N MET A 315 -14.18 -16.04 -2.59
CA MET A 315 -13.65 -15.46 -1.35
C MET A 315 -12.96 -16.53 -0.49
N GLY A 316 -13.63 -17.64 -0.19
CA GLY A 316 -13.08 -18.70 0.64
C GLY A 316 -11.81 -19.34 0.06
N SER A 317 -11.73 -19.49 -1.27
CA SER A 317 -10.51 -19.93 -1.95
C SER A 317 -9.32 -18.99 -1.74
N GLY A 318 -9.57 -17.69 -1.81
CA GLY A 318 -8.55 -16.67 -1.61
C GLY A 318 -8.11 -16.56 -0.14
N ILE A 319 -9.05 -16.66 0.79
CA ILE A 319 -8.75 -16.72 2.24
C ILE A 319 -7.93 -17.98 2.55
N ALA A 320 -8.29 -19.13 1.98
CA ALA A 320 -7.54 -20.38 2.14
C ALA A 320 -6.10 -20.26 1.63
N TYR A 321 -5.90 -19.62 0.47
CA TYR A 321 -4.56 -19.35 -0.05
C TYR A 321 -3.72 -18.49 0.91
N GLU A 322 -4.28 -17.40 1.42
CA GLU A 322 -3.56 -16.49 2.33
C GLU A 322 -3.21 -17.14 3.66
N ALA A 323 -4.15 -17.89 4.24
CA ALA A 323 -3.91 -18.66 5.46
C ALA A 323 -2.83 -19.72 5.26
N ALA A 324 -2.92 -20.54 4.22
CA ALA A 324 -1.91 -21.55 3.91
C ALA A 324 -0.53 -20.93 3.63
N ARG A 325 -0.47 -19.75 2.98
CA ARG A 325 0.78 -19.02 2.74
C ARG A 325 1.45 -18.55 4.04
N SER A 326 0.66 -18.27 5.07
CA SER A 326 1.15 -17.94 6.42
C SER A 326 1.47 -19.17 7.28
N GLY A 327 1.34 -20.39 6.74
CA GLY A 327 1.61 -21.65 7.45
C GLY A 327 0.46 -22.16 8.32
N VAL A 328 -0.75 -21.63 8.14
CA VAL A 328 -1.96 -22.07 8.85
C VAL A 328 -2.57 -23.27 8.15
N ASP A 329 -2.97 -24.30 8.90
CA ASP A 329 -3.72 -25.43 8.38
C ASP A 329 -5.17 -25.03 8.13
N VAL A 330 -5.66 -25.25 6.91
CA VAL A 330 -6.99 -24.81 6.45
C VAL A 330 -7.87 -26.00 6.14
N VAL A 331 -9.07 -26.02 6.73
CA VAL A 331 -10.16 -26.89 6.33
C VAL A 331 -11.10 -26.09 5.43
N LEU A 332 -11.06 -26.37 4.14
CA LEU A 332 -11.87 -25.69 3.13
C LEU A 332 -13.12 -26.52 2.82
N LYS A 333 -14.24 -26.17 3.46
CA LYS A 333 -15.49 -26.92 3.37
C LYS A 333 -16.45 -26.32 2.36
N ASP A 334 -17.04 -27.14 1.49
CA ASP A 334 -18.17 -26.76 0.63
C ASP A 334 -19.30 -27.82 0.70
N VAL A 335 -20.35 -27.64 -0.09
CA VAL A 335 -21.48 -28.58 -0.20
C VAL A 335 -21.04 -29.90 -0.83
N THR A 336 -20.09 -29.86 -1.76
CA THR A 336 -19.52 -31.05 -2.40
C THR A 336 -17.99 -31.00 -2.39
N ILE A 337 -17.37 -32.17 -2.33
CA ILE A 337 -15.92 -32.32 -2.40
C ILE A 337 -15.35 -31.75 -3.72
N GLU A 338 -16.13 -31.76 -4.80
CA GLU A 338 -15.75 -31.16 -6.08
C GLU A 338 -15.57 -29.64 -5.95
N GLN A 339 -16.51 -28.94 -5.30
CA GLN A 339 -16.40 -27.48 -5.10
C GLN A 339 -15.26 -27.13 -4.15
N ALA A 340 -15.08 -27.90 -3.08
CA ALA A 340 -13.94 -27.75 -2.18
C ALA A 340 -12.59 -27.90 -2.92
N ASN A 341 -12.46 -28.92 -3.79
CA ASN A 341 -11.27 -29.10 -4.62
C ASN A 341 -11.10 -27.97 -5.65
N ASN A 342 -12.18 -27.48 -6.26
CA ASN A 342 -12.12 -26.31 -7.14
C ASN A 342 -11.56 -25.08 -6.41
N GLY A 343 -11.92 -24.90 -5.14
CA GLY A 343 -11.35 -23.84 -4.33
C GLY A 343 -9.86 -24.03 -4.04
N LYS A 344 -9.40 -25.25 -3.72
CA LYS A 344 -7.96 -25.55 -3.58
C LYS A 344 -7.18 -25.32 -4.88
N ASN A 345 -7.77 -25.64 -6.04
CA ASN A 345 -7.16 -25.45 -7.35
C ASN A 345 -6.86 -23.97 -7.65
N TYR A 346 -7.54 -23.03 -6.99
CA TYR A 346 -7.21 -21.61 -7.07
C TYR A 346 -5.79 -21.32 -6.56
N SER A 347 -5.44 -21.86 -5.39
CA SER A 347 -4.10 -21.77 -4.79
C SER A 347 -3.04 -22.42 -5.68
N GLU A 348 -3.35 -23.57 -6.29
CA GLU A 348 -2.44 -24.26 -7.21
C GLU A 348 -2.13 -23.41 -8.46
N LYS A 349 -3.13 -22.74 -9.03
CA LYS A 349 -2.92 -21.86 -10.20
C LYS A 349 -2.02 -20.67 -9.87
N ILE A 350 -2.23 -20.02 -8.72
CA ILE A 350 -1.41 -18.89 -8.28
C ILE A 350 0.04 -19.34 -8.09
N THR A 351 0.24 -20.38 -7.29
CA THR A 351 1.57 -20.89 -6.96
C THR A 351 2.30 -21.45 -8.19
N SER A 352 1.62 -22.14 -9.10
CA SER A 352 2.21 -22.60 -10.37
C SER A 352 2.71 -21.44 -11.23
N LYS A 353 1.97 -20.33 -11.27
CA LYS A 353 2.43 -19.10 -11.95
C LYS A 353 3.66 -18.50 -11.27
N LEU A 354 3.72 -18.51 -9.94
CA LEU A 354 4.90 -18.03 -9.20
C LEU A 354 6.13 -18.91 -9.41
N VAL A 355 5.97 -20.24 -9.51
CA VAL A 355 7.04 -21.18 -9.88
C VAL A 355 7.54 -20.89 -11.29
N GLN A 356 6.65 -20.70 -12.26
CA GLN A 356 7.01 -20.33 -13.64
C GLN A 356 7.77 -18.99 -13.71
N GLN A 357 7.48 -18.08 -12.77
CA GLN A 357 8.18 -16.80 -12.63
C GLN A 357 9.46 -16.90 -11.77
N HIS A 358 9.86 -18.10 -11.35
CA HIS A 358 10.99 -18.37 -10.46
C HIS A 358 10.93 -17.61 -9.12
N LYS A 359 9.72 -17.26 -8.65
CA LYS A 359 9.51 -16.55 -7.39
C LYS A 359 9.42 -17.46 -6.18
N ILE A 360 9.01 -18.72 -6.38
CA ILE A 360 8.98 -19.76 -5.35
C ILE A 360 9.46 -21.08 -5.95
N SER A 361 9.91 -22.00 -5.10
CA SER A 361 10.26 -23.36 -5.51
C SER A 361 9.03 -24.26 -5.64
N GLU A 362 9.15 -25.38 -6.37
CA GLU A 362 8.11 -26.42 -6.42
C GLU A 362 7.82 -27.01 -5.03
N ILE A 363 8.85 -27.20 -4.20
CA ILE A 363 8.72 -27.69 -2.83
C ILE A 363 7.90 -26.71 -1.98
N SER A 364 8.15 -25.40 -2.13
CA SER A 364 7.39 -24.35 -1.42
C SER A 364 5.93 -24.34 -1.84
N ARG A 365 5.64 -24.55 -3.13
CA ARG A 365 4.26 -24.71 -3.62
C ARG A 365 3.60 -25.92 -2.95
N ASP A 366 4.24 -27.08 -3.02
CA ASP A 366 3.64 -28.34 -2.55
C ASP A 366 3.40 -28.31 -1.04
N THR A 367 4.30 -27.67 -0.29
CA THR A 367 4.13 -27.39 1.16
C THR A 367 2.91 -26.51 1.40
N LEU A 368 2.75 -25.40 0.68
CA LEU A 368 1.58 -24.52 0.81
C LEU A 368 0.28 -25.30 0.51
N LEU A 369 0.24 -26.08 -0.57
CA LEU A 369 -0.95 -26.85 -0.94
C LEU A 369 -1.27 -27.97 0.06
N SER A 370 -0.27 -28.45 0.81
CA SER A 370 -0.47 -29.48 1.84
C SER A 370 -1.22 -28.96 3.06
N HIS A 371 -1.15 -27.66 3.35
CA HIS A 371 -1.92 -27.01 4.41
C HIS A 371 -3.42 -26.91 4.10
N ILE A 372 -3.84 -27.06 2.84
CA ILE A 372 -5.26 -26.92 2.46
C ILE A 372 -5.90 -28.31 2.35
N HIS A 373 -6.81 -28.63 3.27
CA HIS A 373 -7.65 -29.82 3.28
C HIS A 373 -9.06 -29.49 2.75
N PRO A 374 -9.37 -29.81 1.49
CA PRO A 374 -10.72 -29.63 0.93
C PRO A 374 -11.63 -30.76 1.40
N THR A 375 -12.85 -30.43 1.83
CA THR A 375 -13.81 -31.41 2.36
C THR A 375 -15.26 -31.03 2.11
N GLU A 376 -16.16 -32.02 2.17
CA GLU A 376 -17.61 -31.84 2.27
C GLU A 376 -18.15 -32.20 3.67
N ASP A 377 -17.33 -32.87 4.50
CA ASP A 377 -17.69 -33.28 5.85
C ASP A 377 -17.48 -32.11 6.83
N VAL A 378 -18.54 -31.70 7.50
CA VAL A 378 -18.50 -30.64 8.52
C VAL A 378 -17.67 -31.06 9.75
N ASN A 379 -17.55 -32.37 10.03
CA ASN A 379 -16.80 -32.87 11.18
C ASN A 379 -15.29 -32.62 11.08
N ASP A 380 -14.77 -32.41 9.87
CA ASP A 380 -13.36 -32.07 9.66
C ASP A 380 -12.99 -30.70 10.24
N LEU A 381 -13.98 -29.83 10.52
CA LEU A 381 -13.77 -28.52 11.16
C LEU A 381 -13.39 -28.63 12.63
N ASN A 382 -13.44 -29.81 13.24
CA ASN A 382 -13.19 -29.99 14.67
C ASN A 382 -11.87 -29.35 15.12
N GLU A 383 -11.90 -28.71 16.30
CA GLU A 383 -10.78 -27.99 16.91
C GLU A 383 -10.26 -26.79 16.10
N SER A 384 -11.10 -26.16 15.27
CA SER A 384 -10.71 -24.93 14.57
C SER A 384 -10.55 -23.76 15.55
N ASP A 385 -9.42 -23.05 15.50
CA ASP A 385 -9.19 -21.83 16.31
C ASP A 385 -10.02 -20.66 15.80
N LEU A 386 -10.30 -20.65 14.49
CA LEU A 386 -11.18 -19.71 13.84
C LEU A 386 -12.00 -20.44 12.79
N ILE A 387 -13.30 -20.13 12.71
CA ILE A 387 -14.13 -20.48 11.56
C ILE A 387 -14.58 -19.20 10.86
N ILE A 388 -14.35 -19.11 9.55
CA ILE A 388 -14.82 -18.01 8.70
C ILE A 388 -15.93 -18.51 7.79
N GLU A 389 -17.09 -17.85 7.88
CA GLU A 389 -18.20 -18.05 6.95
C GLU A 389 -18.04 -17.17 5.70
N ALA A 390 -18.01 -17.81 4.53
CA ALA A 390 -17.87 -17.19 3.21
C ALA A 390 -18.85 -17.78 2.17
N VAL A 391 -20.09 -18.03 2.61
CA VAL A 391 -21.21 -18.47 1.76
C VAL A 391 -21.96 -17.28 1.17
N PHE A 392 -23.01 -17.56 0.37
CA PHE A 392 -23.82 -16.52 -0.28
C PHE A 392 -24.43 -15.52 0.71
N GLU A 393 -24.68 -14.31 0.22
CA GLU A 393 -25.25 -13.19 0.99
C GLU A 393 -26.77 -13.37 1.23
N ASP A 394 -27.10 -14.45 1.92
CA ASP A 394 -28.44 -14.87 2.32
C ASP A 394 -28.47 -15.11 3.84
N ARG A 395 -29.43 -14.44 4.52
CA ARG A 395 -29.49 -14.41 5.98
C ARG A 395 -29.79 -15.78 6.58
N ASP A 396 -30.71 -16.53 5.99
CA ASP A 396 -31.16 -17.82 6.51
C ASP A 396 -30.09 -18.89 6.31
N LEU A 397 -29.42 -18.87 5.15
CA LEU A 397 -28.29 -19.74 4.87
C LEU A 397 -27.14 -19.49 5.85
N LYS A 398 -26.74 -18.22 6.06
CA LYS A 398 -25.67 -17.87 7.00
C LYS A 398 -26.02 -18.30 8.42
N ALA A 399 -27.23 -18.03 8.90
CA ALA A 399 -27.67 -18.45 10.24
C ALA A 399 -27.62 -19.97 10.42
N THR A 400 -28.04 -20.73 9.40
CA THR A 400 -27.99 -22.20 9.41
C THR A 400 -26.54 -22.70 9.49
N VAL A 401 -25.69 -22.20 8.60
CA VAL A 401 -24.28 -22.60 8.48
C VAL A 401 -23.48 -22.20 9.73
N THR A 402 -23.73 -21.03 10.31
CA THR A 402 -23.16 -20.62 11.59
C THR A 402 -23.55 -21.60 12.68
N LYS A 403 -24.84 -21.87 12.88
CA LYS A 403 -25.30 -22.76 13.96
C LYS A 403 -24.71 -24.16 13.88
N GLU A 404 -24.62 -24.74 12.68
CA GLU A 404 -24.05 -26.07 12.46
C GLU A 404 -22.55 -26.13 12.74
N SER A 405 -21.82 -25.05 12.47
CA SER A 405 -20.35 -25.03 12.56
C SER A 405 -19.79 -24.63 13.92
N LEU A 406 -20.55 -23.90 14.74
CA LEU A 406 -20.13 -23.45 16.08
C LEU A 406 -19.68 -24.61 17.00
N LEU A 407 -20.22 -25.81 16.81
CA LEU A 407 -19.88 -27.00 17.60
C LEU A 407 -18.43 -27.48 17.42
N PHE A 408 -17.76 -27.02 16.36
CA PHE A 408 -16.42 -27.47 15.98
C PHE A 408 -15.31 -26.45 16.32
N ILE A 409 -15.67 -25.30 16.90
CA ILE A 409 -14.72 -24.29 17.34
C ILE A 409 -13.99 -24.77 18.59
N SER A 410 -12.67 -24.54 18.66
CA SER A 410 -11.87 -24.84 19.84
C SER A 410 -12.29 -23.98 21.04
N LYS A 411 -11.96 -24.42 22.27
CA LYS A 411 -12.38 -23.71 23.49
C LYS A 411 -11.98 -22.22 23.54
N ASN A 412 -10.85 -21.88 22.92
CA ASN A 412 -10.32 -20.52 22.87
C ASN A 412 -10.58 -19.83 21.51
N GLY A 413 -11.26 -20.51 20.59
CA GLY A 413 -11.51 -20.04 19.25
C GLY A 413 -12.70 -19.09 19.15
N PHE A 414 -12.91 -18.55 17.96
CA PHE A 414 -13.99 -17.61 17.67
C PHE A 414 -14.54 -17.79 16.25
N PHE A 415 -15.68 -17.17 15.98
CA PHE A 415 -16.34 -17.24 14.67
C PHE A 415 -16.30 -15.88 13.99
N ALA A 416 -16.07 -15.89 12.67
CA ALA A 416 -16.16 -14.70 11.86
C ALA A 416 -17.05 -14.88 10.62
N SER A 417 -17.76 -13.83 10.22
CA SER A 417 -18.45 -13.77 8.92
C SER A 417 -17.71 -12.84 7.96
N ASN A 418 -17.55 -13.26 6.70
CA ASN A 418 -17.06 -12.46 5.58
C ASN A 418 -18.21 -11.76 4.83
N THR A 419 -19.34 -11.50 5.48
CA THR A 419 -20.45 -10.74 4.87
C THR A 419 -19.98 -9.33 4.46
N THR A 420 -20.63 -8.77 3.43
CA THR A 420 -20.31 -7.45 2.87
C THR A 420 -21.32 -6.39 3.28
N SER A 421 -22.54 -6.80 3.65
CA SER A 421 -23.68 -5.89 3.86
C SER A 421 -24.58 -6.22 5.05
N LEU A 422 -24.60 -7.47 5.53
CA LEU A 422 -25.49 -7.87 6.61
C LEU A 422 -24.90 -7.48 7.98
N PRO A 423 -25.66 -6.82 8.86
CA PRO A 423 -25.17 -6.46 10.19
C PRO A 423 -24.69 -7.67 11.00
N ILE A 424 -23.55 -7.54 11.65
CA ILE A 424 -22.96 -8.59 12.48
C ILE A 424 -23.85 -8.93 13.68
N ALA A 425 -24.50 -7.92 14.27
CA ALA A 425 -25.46 -8.09 15.35
C ALA A 425 -26.64 -8.99 14.96
N ASP A 426 -27.11 -8.89 13.71
CA ASP A 426 -28.19 -9.71 13.20
C ASP A 426 -27.77 -11.18 13.02
N LEU A 427 -26.54 -11.40 12.52
CA LEU A 427 -25.99 -12.74 12.33
C LEU A 427 -25.65 -13.42 13.66
N ALA A 428 -25.19 -12.65 14.65
CA ALA A 428 -24.80 -13.13 15.96
C ALA A 428 -25.98 -13.71 16.78
N VAL A 429 -27.24 -13.46 16.40
CA VAL A 429 -28.43 -14.07 17.05
C VAL A 429 -28.45 -15.60 16.90
N SER A 430 -27.71 -16.15 15.94
CA SER A 430 -27.58 -17.58 15.70
C SER A 430 -26.63 -18.32 16.67
N THR A 431 -25.90 -17.60 17.53
CA THR A 431 -24.97 -18.16 18.52
C THR A 431 -25.40 -17.88 19.96
N GLU A 432 -25.10 -18.82 20.86
CA GLU A 432 -25.23 -18.61 22.31
C GLU A 432 -24.05 -17.83 22.91
N HIS A 433 -22.98 -17.64 22.12
CA HIS A 433 -21.75 -16.94 22.50
C HIS A 433 -21.46 -15.76 21.55
N PRO A 434 -22.35 -14.74 21.47
CA PRO A 434 -22.17 -13.60 20.59
C PRO A 434 -20.92 -12.76 20.90
N GLU A 435 -20.36 -12.91 22.11
CA GLU A 435 -19.07 -12.32 22.50
C GLU A 435 -17.89 -12.81 21.66
N ASN A 436 -18.00 -14.01 21.08
CA ASN A 436 -17.01 -14.66 20.23
C ASN A 436 -17.35 -14.58 18.74
N PHE A 437 -18.28 -13.71 18.34
CA PHE A 437 -18.70 -13.52 16.96
C PHE A 437 -18.24 -12.15 16.45
N ILE A 438 -17.61 -12.11 15.28
CA ILE A 438 -17.08 -10.87 14.68
C ILE A 438 -17.24 -10.86 13.15
N GLY A 439 -17.14 -9.70 12.50
CA GLY A 439 -16.98 -9.62 11.06
C GLY A 439 -15.50 -9.58 10.65
N LEU A 440 -15.14 -10.35 9.62
CA LEU A 440 -13.86 -10.24 8.92
C LEU A 440 -14.14 -10.11 7.43
N HIS A 441 -14.35 -8.88 6.98
CA HIS A 441 -14.66 -8.59 5.59
C HIS A 441 -13.37 -8.44 4.77
N PHE A 442 -13.06 -9.48 3.99
CA PHE A 442 -11.98 -9.50 3.01
C PHE A 442 -12.45 -8.90 1.68
N PHE A 443 -11.52 -8.34 0.91
CA PHE A 443 -11.80 -7.71 -0.38
C PHE A 443 -11.32 -8.60 -1.53
N SER A 444 -12.10 -8.69 -2.61
CA SER A 444 -11.77 -9.51 -3.78
C SER A 444 -10.90 -8.74 -4.79
N PRO A 445 -9.89 -9.39 -5.42
CA PRO A 445 -9.35 -10.71 -5.11
C PRO A 445 -8.53 -10.73 -3.82
N VAL A 446 -8.78 -11.71 -2.94
CA VAL A 446 -8.17 -11.76 -1.60
C VAL A 446 -6.64 -11.87 -1.65
N ASP A 447 -6.07 -12.55 -2.65
CA ASP A 447 -4.63 -12.69 -2.86
C ASP A 447 -3.90 -11.38 -3.23
N ARG A 448 -4.65 -10.33 -3.58
CA ARG A 448 -4.11 -9.04 -4.03
C ARG A 448 -4.51 -7.88 -3.15
N MET A 449 -5.71 -7.91 -2.60
CA MET A 449 -6.20 -6.86 -1.71
C MET A 449 -5.54 -7.00 -0.34
N ALA A 450 -5.03 -5.89 0.17
CA ALA A 450 -4.30 -5.87 1.44
C ALA A 450 -5.23 -5.65 2.65
N LEU A 451 -6.35 -4.95 2.46
CA LEU A 451 -7.26 -4.56 3.53
C LEU A 451 -8.12 -5.73 4.02
N VAL A 452 -8.38 -5.76 5.33
CA VAL A 452 -9.50 -6.49 5.94
C VAL A 452 -10.22 -5.53 6.89
N GLU A 453 -11.53 -5.42 6.73
CA GLU A 453 -12.39 -4.65 7.61
C GLU A 453 -12.85 -5.56 8.76
N VAL A 454 -12.45 -5.23 9.99
CA VAL A 454 -12.75 -5.99 11.21
C VAL A 454 -13.96 -5.35 11.89
N ILE A 455 -15.13 -5.99 11.75
CA ILE A 455 -16.41 -5.42 12.17
C ILE A 455 -16.78 -5.89 13.57
N VAL A 456 -16.82 -4.95 14.51
CA VAL A 456 -17.18 -5.17 15.91
C VAL A 456 -18.70 -5.10 16.05
N GLY A 457 -19.32 -6.26 16.26
CA GLY A 457 -20.72 -6.38 16.60
C GLY A 457 -21.02 -5.83 18.00
N LYS A 458 -22.30 -5.57 18.27
CA LYS A 458 -22.75 -4.97 19.55
C LYS A 458 -22.32 -5.75 20.80
N GLN A 459 -22.18 -7.07 20.69
CA GLN A 459 -21.80 -7.96 21.80
C GLN A 459 -20.39 -8.53 21.67
N THR A 460 -19.68 -8.27 20.57
CA THR A 460 -18.33 -8.77 20.34
C THR A 460 -17.41 -8.28 21.46
N SER A 461 -16.63 -9.19 22.05
CA SER A 461 -15.70 -8.83 23.13
C SER A 461 -14.41 -8.19 22.61
N ASP A 462 -13.77 -7.38 23.45
CA ASP A 462 -12.42 -6.85 23.18
C ASP A 462 -11.39 -7.98 23.01
N GLU A 463 -11.57 -9.12 23.69
CA GLU A 463 -10.72 -10.29 23.52
C GLU A 463 -10.81 -10.82 22.07
N THR A 464 -12.02 -10.99 21.56
CA THR A 464 -12.26 -11.45 20.17
C THR A 464 -11.75 -10.45 19.14
N LEU A 465 -11.95 -9.14 19.36
CA LEU A 465 -11.36 -8.11 18.51
C LEU A 465 -9.83 -8.23 18.47
N ASN A 466 -9.17 -8.37 19.61
CA ASN A 466 -7.72 -8.51 19.68
C ASN A 466 -7.21 -9.80 19.02
N LYS A 467 -7.94 -10.93 19.15
CA LYS A 467 -7.65 -12.17 18.39
C LYS A 467 -7.77 -11.93 16.89
N ALA A 468 -8.87 -11.32 16.44
CA ALA A 468 -9.13 -11.03 15.03
C ALA A 468 -8.05 -10.12 14.43
N LEU A 469 -7.65 -9.05 15.11
CA LEU A 469 -6.57 -8.18 14.68
C LEU A 469 -5.24 -8.93 14.53
N LYS A 470 -4.93 -9.83 15.48
CA LYS A 470 -3.72 -10.65 15.42
C LYS A 470 -3.76 -11.64 14.25
N VAL A 471 -4.91 -12.26 14.00
CA VAL A 471 -5.15 -13.13 12.84
C VAL A 471 -4.92 -12.38 11.53
N VAL A 472 -5.57 -11.23 11.34
CA VAL A 472 -5.44 -10.44 10.11
C VAL A 472 -3.97 -10.08 9.83
N ARG A 473 -3.22 -9.70 10.87
CA ARG A 473 -1.77 -9.42 10.76
C ARG A 473 -0.94 -10.67 10.45
N GLN A 474 -1.25 -11.82 11.07
CA GLN A 474 -0.60 -13.11 10.77
C GLN A 474 -0.78 -13.50 9.29
N LEU A 475 -1.93 -13.18 8.71
CA LEU A 475 -2.22 -13.38 7.28
C LEU A 475 -1.52 -12.35 6.35
N GLY A 476 -0.74 -11.42 6.91
CA GLY A 476 -0.08 -10.35 6.14
C GLY A 476 -1.04 -9.31 5.57
N LYS A 477 -2.21 -9.15 6.18
CA LYS A 477 -3.24 -8.17 5.80
C LYS A 477 -3.24 -6.96 6.74
N VAL A 478 -3.86 -5.87 6.29
CA VAL A 478 -3.97 -4.59 7.00
C VAL A 478 -5.38 -4.52 7.62
N PRO A 479 -5.52 -4.62 8.94
CA PRO A 479 -6.81 -4.46 9.59
C PRO A 479 -7.20 -2.98 9.71
N ILE A 480 -8.49 -2.68 9.49
CA ILE A 480 -9.15 -1.48 10.04
C ILE A 480 -10.29 -1.93 10.95
N VAL A 481 -10.51 -1.21 12.05
CA VAL A 481 -11.60 -1.52 12.98
C VAL A 481 -12.80 -0.65 12.67
N VAL A 482 -13.96 -1.29 12.50
CA VAL A 482 -15.23 -0.59 12.29
C VAL A 482 -16.28 -1.18 13.22
N HIS A 483 -17.23 -0.37 13.67
CA HIS A 483 -18.40 -0.86 14.39
C HIS A 483 -19.51 -1.26 13.41
N ASP A 484 -20.33 -2.20 13.86
CA ASP A 484 -21.46 -2.69 13.09
C ASP A 484 -22.45 -1.59 12.73
N GLY A 485 -22.93 -1.63 11.49
CA GLY A 485 -23.79 -0.61 10.90
C GLY A 485 -24.18 -1.02 9.47
N PRO A 486 -25.18 -0.37 8.85
CA PRO A 486 -25.63 -0.73 7.50
C PRO A 486 -24.47 -0.67 6.49
N ALA A 487 -24.12 -1.83 5.91
CA ALA A 487 -23.00 -1.97 4.97
C ALA A 487 -21.63 -1.48 5.50
N PHE A 488 -21.45 -1.49 6.82
CA PHE A 488 -20.19 -1.15 7.51
C PHE A 488 -19.64 0.22 7.11
N PHE A 489 -18.33 0.35 6.88
CA PHE A 489 -17.74 1.57 6.38
C PHE A 489 -17.49 1.48 4.86
N THR A 490 -16.70 0.51 4.41
CA THR A 490 -16.17 0.53 3.04
C THR A 490 -17.26 0.34 1.97
N SER A 491 -18.14 -0.66 2.15
CA SER A 491 -19.24 -0.94 1.22
C SER A 491 -20.22 0.24 1.18
N ARG A 492 -20.54 0.82 2.35
CA ARG A 492 -21.45 1.97 2.48
C ARG A 492 -21.00 3.18 1.65
N ILE A 493 -19.76 3.64 1.83
CA ILE A 493 -19.24 4.78 1.07
C ILE A 493 -19.09 4.44 -0.43
N PHE A 494 -18.81 3.18 -0.74
CA PHE A 494 -18.68 2.70 -2.11
C PHE A 494 -20.03 2.72 -2.85
N PHE A 495 -21.13 2.35 -2.21
CA PHE A 495 -22.45 2.44 -2.83
C PHE A 495 -22.84 3.88 -3.15
N ASN A 496 -22.40 4.86 -2.35
CA ASN A 496 -22.62 6.28 -2.65
C ASN A 496 -21.83 6.76 -3.88
N TYR A 497 -20.62 6.25 -4.12
CA TYR A 497 -19.86 6.50 -5.35
C TYR A 497 -20.60 6.01 -6.60
N LEU A 498 -21.17 4.79 -6.51
CA LEU A 498 -21.95 4.21 -7.59
C LEU A 498 -23.28 4.94 -7.81
N LEU A 499 -23.99 5.27 -6.73
CA LEU A 499 -25.24 6.03 -6.78
C LEU A 499 -25.05 7.40 -7.42
N GLU A 500 -23.97 8.11 -7.08
CA GLU A 500 -23.69 9.42 -7.65
C GLU A 500 -23.35 9.34 -9.13
N ALA A 501 -22.62 8.31 -9.56
CA ALA A 501 -22.35 8.07 -10.97
C ALA A 501 -23.62 7.79 -11.77
N ILE A 502 -24.53 6.95 -11.25
CA ILE A 502 -25.84 6.69 -11.87
C ILE A 502 -26.67 7.97 -11.90
N THR A 503 -26.64 8.76 -10.82
CA THR A 503 -27.34 10.04 -10.75
C THR A 503 -26.86 10.99 -11.86
N MET A 504 -25.54 11.09 -12.06
CA MET A 504 -24.97 11.87 -13.15
C MET A 504 -25.34 11.35 -14.55
N VAL A 505 -25.39 10.02 -14.74
CA VAL A 505 -25.87 9.43 -15.99
C VAL A 505 -27.33 9.83 -16.25
N LEU A 506 -28.20 9.74 -15.24
CA LEU A 506 -29.61 10.12 -15.35
C LEU A 506 -29.84 11.62 -15.58
N GLU A 507 -28.88 12.47 -15.17
CA GLU A 507 -28.87 13.89 -15.50
C GLU A 507 -28.47 14.17 -16.96
N GLY A 508 -27.99 13.16 -17.70
CA GLY A 508 -27.57 13.26 -19.09
C GLY A 508 -26.07 13.51 -19.28
N ILE A 509 -25.24 13.31 -18.24
CA ILE A 509 -23.78 13.41 -18.36
C ILE A 509 -23.26 12.13 -19.03
N PRO A 510 -22.42 12.22 -20.09
CA PRO A 510 -21.90 11.03 -20.75
C PRO A 510 -21.15 10.09 -19.80
N ALA A 511 -21.51 8.81 -19.79
CA ALA A 511 -20.85 7.78 -18.98
C ALA A 511 -19.32 7.74 -19.17
N GLY A 512 -18.85 7.94 -20.41
CA GLY A 512 -17.42 8.00 -20.71
C GLY A 512 -16.70 9.18 -20.09
N LYS A 513 -17.39 10.32 -19.96
CA LYS A 513 -16.83 11.48 -19.28
C LYS A 513 -16.69 11.23 -17.79
N ILE A 514 -17.69 10.62 -17.15
CA ILE A 514 -17.66 10.24 -15.73
C ILE A 514 -16.48 9.30 -15.45
N GLU A 515 -16.32 8.26 -16.27
CA GLU A 515 -15.22 7.29 -16.16
C GLU A 515 -13.84 7.90 -16.37
N GLU A 516 -13.69 8.77 -17.37
CA GLU A 516 -12.44 9.48 -17.64
C GLU A 516 -12.07 10.42 -16.49
N VAL A 517 -13.03 11.22 -16.01
CA VAL A 517 -12.81 12.16 -14.92
C VAL A 517 -12.53 11.44 -13.61
N ALA A 518 -13.21 10.32 -13.31
CA ALA A 518 -12.91 9.51 -12.14
C ALA A 518 -11.43 9.07 -12.12
N LYS A 519 -10.93 8.52 -13.23
CA LYS A 519 -9.52 8.12 -13.36
C LYS A 519 -8.57 9.31 -13.26
N LYS A 520 -8.88 10.42 -13.94
CA LYS A 520 -8.07 11.66 -13.86
C LYS A 520 -8.03 12.24 -12.45
N SER A 521 -9.08 12.01 -11.65
CA SER A 521 -9.17 12.44 -10.26
C SER A 521 -8.42 11.52 -9.29
N GLY A 522 -7.83 10.42 -9.78
CA GLY A 522 -7.00 9.50 -8.99
C GLY A 522 -7.68 8.19 -8.59
N PHE A 523 -8.94 7.95 -8.96
CA PHE A 523 -9.59 6.65 -8.71
C PHE A 523 -8.93 5.53 -9.52
N ALA A 524 -8.75 4.36 -8.91
CA ALA A 524 -8.16 3.20 -9.58
C ALA A 524 -9.01 2.71 -10.77
N VAL A 525 -10.33 2.72 -10.60
CA VAL A 525 -11.32 2.30 -11.59
C VAL A 525 -12.53 3.25 -11.53
N GLY A 526 -13.10 3.60 -12.68
CA GLY A 526 -14.29 4.44 -12.71
C GLY A 526 -15.54 3.70 -12.22
N PRO A 527 -16.57 4.45 -11.79
CA PRO A 527 -17.67 3.90 -10.99
C PRO A 527 -18.53 2.89 -11.75
N LEU A 528 -18.83 3.16 -13.02
CA LEU A 528 -19.68 2.32 -13.86
C LEU A 528 -18.96 1.03 -14.25
N ALA A 529 -17.65 1.13 -14.49
CA ALA A 529 -16.81 -0.03 -14.75
C ALA A 529 -16.77 -0.96 -13.53
N VAL A 530 -16.64 -0.43 -12.30
CA VAL A 530 -16.67 -1.29 -11.11
C VAL A 530 -18.06 -1.91 -10.89
N LEU A 531 -19.13 -1.15 -11.12
CA LEU A 531 -20.50 -1.68 -11.02
C LEU A 531 -20.70 -2.88 -11.97
N ASP A 532 -20.15 -2.81 -13.19
CA ASP A 532 -20.17 -3.96 -14.11
C ASP A 532 -19.32 -5.14 -13.62
N GLU A 533 -18.19 -4.91 -12.93
CA GLU A 533 -17.35 -6.00 -12.37
C GLU A 533 -18.08 -6.76 -11.25
N ILE A 534 -18.74 -6.03 -10.33
CA ILE A 534 -19.43 -6.64 -9.19
C ILE A 534 -20.80 -7.23 -9.56
N SER A 535 -21.45 -6.70 -10.61
CA SER A 535 -22.81 -6.98 -11.10
C SER A 535 -23.89 -5.99 -10.63
N LEU A 536 -24.73 -5.56 -11.57
CA LEU A 536 -25.89 -4.69 -11.31
C LEU A 536 -26.94 -5.39 -10.45
N ALA A 537 -27.12 -6.71 -10.59
CA ALA A 537 -28.05 -7.47 -9.77
C ALA A 537 -27.68 -7.46 -8.28
N LEU A 538 -26.38 -7.46 -7.97
CA LEU A 538 -25.93 -7.37 -6.58
C LEU A 538 -26.33 -6.03 -5.95
N MET A 539 -26.21 -4.93 -6.70
CA MET A 539 -26.62 -3.62 -6.20
C MET A 539 -28.13 -3.55 -5.93
N LEU A 540 -28.96 -4.17 -6.78
CA LEU A 540 -30.40 -4.28 -6.51
C LEU A 540 -30.69 -5.14 -5.28
N HIS A 541 -29.99 -6.27 -5.11
CA HIS A 541 -30.13 -7.12 -3.92
C HIS A 541 -29.81 -6.37 -2.63
N VAL A 542 -28.76 -5.54 -2.62
CA VAL A 542 -28.44 -4.67 -1.49
C VAL A 542 -29.57 -3.68 -1.23
N TYR A 543 -30.13 -3.05 -2.26
CA TYR A 543 -31.27 -2.14 -2.11
C TYR A 543 -32.54 -2.85 -1.60
N ASP A 544 -32.80 -4.09 -2.03
CA ASP A 544 -33.94 -4.89 -1.57
C ASP A 544 -33.82 -5.28 -0.08
N GLN A 545 -32.62 -5.23 0.49
CA GLN A 545 -32.36 -5.48 1.91
C GLN A 545 -32.49 -4.22 2.80
N LEU A 546 -32.54 -3.03 2.20
CA LEU A 546 -32.73 -1.80 2.97
C LEU A 546 -34.20 -1.68 3.42
N PRO A 547 -34.45 -1.22 4.65
CA PRO A 547 -35.82 -1.07 5.14
C PRO A 547 -36.63 -0.06 4.33
N ASP A 548 -35.98 1.03 3.88
CA ASP A 548 -36.55 2.07 3.05
C ASP A 548 -35.49 2.60 2.06
N LEU A 549 -35.92 2.98 0.86
CA LEU A 549 -35.08 3.63 -0.15
C LEU A 549 -35.41 5.11 -0.25
N HIS A 550 -34.39 5.97 -0.23
CA HIS A 550 -34.53 7.40 -0.53
C HIS A 550 -34.79 7.64 -2.03
N ASN A 551 -35.23 8.86 -2.40
CA ASN A 551 -35.65 9.13 -3.78
C ASN A 551 -34.52 8.91 -4.80
N SER A 552 -33.29 9.31 -4.48
CA SER A 552 -32.13 9.06 -5.36
C SER A 552 -31.87 7.57 -5.57
N GLN A 553 -31.96 6.76 -4.52
CA GLN A 553 -31.81 5.31 -4.59
C GLN A 553 -32.95 4.66 -5.39
N GLN A 554 -34.20 5.11 -5.22
CA GLN A 554 -35.33 4.61 -6.02
C GLN A 554 -35.14 4.87 -7.52
N ARG A 555 -34.62 6.05 -7.90
CA ARG A 555 -34.28 6.35 -9.30
C ARG A 555 -33.20 5.42 -9.83
N ALA A 556 -32.13 5.23 -9.07
CA ALA A 556 -31.05 4.31 -9.45
C ALA A 556 -31.55 2.86 -9.56
N TYR A 557 -32.35 2.39 -8.60
CA TYR A 557 -32.97 1.08 -8.60
C TYR A 557 -33.81 0.85 -9.86
N ALA A 558 -34.70 1.79 -10.19
CA ALA A 558 -35.54 1.70 -11.38
C ALA A 558 -34.70 1.62 -12.67
N TYR A 559 -33.64 2.42 -12.75
CA TYR A 559 -32.73 2.43 -13.89
C TYR A 559 -31.97 1.11 -14.05
N LEU A 560 -31.37 0.60 -12.98
CA LEU A 560 -30.65 -0.67 -12.99
C LEU A 560 -31.59 -1.85 -13.32
N LYS A 561 -32.83 -1.82 -12.82
CA LYS A 561 -33.85 -2.81 -13.17
C LYS A 561 -34.21 -2.77 -14.66
N ALA A 562 -34.30 -1.57 -15.25
CA ALA A 562 -34.50 -1.42 -16.69
C ALA A 562 -33.32 -1.97 -17.49
N MET A 563 -32.07 -1.73 -17.06
CA MET A 563 -30.88 -2.31 -17.68
C MET A 563 -30.86 -3.84 -17.61
N LEU A 564 -31.23 -4.43 -16.46
CA LEU A 564 -31.34 -5.89 -16.32
C LEU A 564 -32.40 -6.49 -17.24
N SER A 565 -33.51 -5.79 -17.49
CA SER A 565 -34.53 -6.22 -18.45
C SER A 565 -34.03 -6.26 -19.90
N GLN A 566 -32.93 -5.54 -20.19
CA GLN A 566 -32.19 -5.58 -21.45
C GLN A 566 -31.00 -6.57 -21.41
N GLU A 567 -30.98 -7.44 -20.39
CA GLU A 567 -29.94 -8.43 -20.11
C GLU A 567 -28.55 -7.81 -19.85
N ARG A 568 -28.48 -6.53 -19.46
CA ARG A 568 -27.22 -5.83 -19.15
C ARG A 568 -26.88 -6.03 -17.67
N ASN A 569 -26.29 -7.17 -17.32
CA ASN A 569 -26.00 -7.56 -15.92
C ASN A 569 -24.53 -7.34 -15.49
N GLY A 570 -23.73 -6.68 -16.32
CA GLY A 570 -22.31 -6.40 -16.09
C GLY A 570 -21.38 -7.37 -16.83
N ARG A 571 -20.11 -7.39 -16.40
CA ARG A 571 -19.01 -8.03 -17.14
C ARG A 571 -19.21 -9.53 -17.37
N LYS A 572 -19.71 -10.27 -16.37
CA LYS A 572 -19.95 -11.72 -16.49
C LYS A 572 -20.98 -12.06 -17.57
N ALA A 573 -21.94 -11.17 -17.82
CA ALA A 573 -22.94 -11.32 -18.88
C ALA A 573 -22.46 -10.78 -20.24
N GLY A 574 -21.27 -10.20 -20.31
CA GLY A 574 -20.71 -9.56 -21.51
C GLY A 574 -21.27 -8.17 -21.82
N LYS A 575 -22.27 -7.68 -21.05
CA LYS A 575 -22.93 -6.38 -21.26
C LYS A 575 -23.43 -5.78 -19.95
N GLY A 576 -23.21 -4.48 -19.75
CA GLY A 576 -23.56 -3.66 -18.60
C GLY A 576 -23.58 -2.18 -18.98
N PHE A 577 -22.95 -1.30 -18.22
CA PHE A 577 -22.57 0.04 -18.70
C PHE A 577 -21.54 0.01 -19.84
N TYR A 578 -20.87 -1.13 -19.99
CA TYR A 578 -20.01 -1.44 -21.12
C TYR A 578 -20.54 -2.61 -21.94
N ASP A 579 -20.21 -2.64 -23.23
CA ASP A 579 -20.21 -3.84 -24.05
C ASP A 579 -18.81 -4.47 -24.00
N TYR A 580 -18.71 -5.72 -23.53
CA TYR A 580 -17.45 -6.44 -23.38
C TYR A 580 -17.24 -7.38 -24.56
N LEU A 581 -16.30 -7.02 -25.43
CA LEU A 581 -16.08 -7.70 -26.71
C LEU A 581 -15.20 -8.96 -26.54
N PRO A 582 -15.34 -9.98 -27.41
CA PRO A 582 -14.55 -11.21 -27.34
C PRO A 582 -13.03 -11.02 -27.46
N ASP A 583 -12.59 -9.91 -28.07
CA ASP A 583 -11.18 -9.55 -28.21
C ASP A 583 -10.59 -8.90 -26.93
N GLY A 584 -11.38 -8.79 -25.87
CA GLY A 584 -11.00 -8.20 -24.59
C GLY A 584 -11.15 -6.69 -24.53
N LYS A 585 -11.57 -6.03 -25.61
CA LYS A 585 -11.93 -4.60 -25.58
C LYS A 585 -13.28 -4.40 -24.89
N LYS A 586 -13.48 -3.17 -24.42
CA LYS A 586 -14.77 -2.73 -23.89
C LYS A 586 -15.13 -1.38 -24.47
N GLU A 587 -16.40 -1.21 -24.79
CA GLU A 587 -16.96 0.03 -25.32
C GLU A 587 -18.07 0.51 -24.40
N ILE A 588 -18.21 1.83 -24.26
CA ILE A 588 -19.25 2.38 -23.39
C ILE A 588 -20.58 2.26 -24.10
N TRP A 589 -21.56 1.71 -23.39
CA TRP A 589 -22.91 1.62 -23.89
C TRP A 589 -23.58 2.98 -23.89
N ASN A 590 -24.19 3.33 -25.01
CA ASN A 590 -24.98 4.55 -25.15
C ASN A 590 -26.45 4.21 -24.93
N ASP A 591 -27.02 4.69 -23.83
CA ASP A 591 -28.45 4.55 -23.54
C ASP A 591 -29.25 5.63 -24.28
N GLU A 592 -29.94 5.23 -25.36
CA GLU A 592 -30.73 6.13 -26.19
C GLU A 592 -31.94 6.75 -25.45
N THR A 593 -32.32 6.21 -24.29
CA THR A 593 -33.42 6.77 -23.48
C THR A 593 -33.01 8.00 -22.68
N ILE A 594 -31.71 8.22 -22.51
CA ILE A 594 -31.15 9.36 -21.77
C ILE A 594 -30.66 10.40 -22.77
N SER A 595 -31.26 11.59 -22.73
CA SER A 595 -30.80 12.71 -23.54
C SER A 595 -29.51 13.29 -22.96
N THR A 596 -28.44 13.32 -23.76
CA THR A 596 -27.20 13.98 -23.38
C THR A 596 -27.44 15.48 -23.19
N VAL A 597 -27.09 16.00 -22.01
CA VAL A 597 -27.08 17.44 -21.75
C VAL A 597 -25.66 18.00 -21.86
N SER A 598 -25.55 19.33 -21.89
CA SER A 598 -24.27 20.07 -21.90
C SER A 598 -23.21 19.45 -21.01
N GLU A 599 -21.97 19.39 -21.49
CA GLU A 599 -20.84 18.87 -20.72
C GLU A 599 -20.63 19.70 -19.43
N LEU A 600 -20.69 19.03 -18.28
CA LEU A 600 -20.24 19.62 -17.02
C LEU A 600 -18.70 19.74 -17.02
N PRO A 601 -18.15 20.78 -16.37
CA PRO A 601 -16.70 20.86 -16.18
C PRO A 601 -16.15 19.64 -15.43
N ASP A 602 -14.97 19.13 -15.82
CA ASP A 602 -14.30 17.98 -15.18
C ASP A 602 -14.18 18.17 -13.66
N GLN A 603 -13.93 19.41 -13.22
CA GLN A 603 -13.82 19.73 -11.79
C GLN A 603 -15.12 19.49 -11.02
N GLU A 604 -16.28 19.73 -11.62
CA GLU A 604 -17.58 19.50 -10.97
C GLU A 604 -17.83 18.01 -10.79
N ILE A 605 -17.58 17.21 -11.83
CA ILE A 605 -17.70 15.74 -11.77
C ILE A 605 -16.70 15.17 -10.76
N SER A 606 -15.46 15.65 -10.77
CA SER A 606 -14.41 15.25 -9.82
C SER A 606 -14.83 15.50 -8.37
N LYS A 607 -15.31 16.72 -8.07
CA LYS A 607 -15.83 17.07 -6.73
C LYS A 607 -17.00 16.20 -6.33
N ARG A 608 -17.98 15.95 -7.22
CA ARG A 608 -19.13 15.09 -6.90
C ARG A 608 -18.69 13.68 -6.53
N LEU A 609 -17.77 13.07 -7.28
CA LEU A 609 -17.27 11.73 -7.00
C LEU A 609 -16.42 11.64 -5.72
N LEU A 610 -15.53 12.60 -5.50
CA LEU A 610 -14.65 12.60 -4.32
C LEU A 610 -15.43 12.97 -3.04
N HIS A 611 -16.27 14.01 -3.10
CA HIS A 611 -16.95 14.54 -1.93
C HIS A 611 -18.06 13.63 -1.43
N VAL A 612 -18.77 12.90 -2.31
CA VAL A 612 -19.88 12.04 -1.86
C VAL A 612 -19.39 10.92 -0.94
N MET A 613 -18.24 10.33 -1.26
CA MET A 613 -17.61 9.31 -0.42
C MET A 613 -17.06 9.92 0.86
N ALA A 614 -16.40 11.08 0.79
CA ALA A 614 -15.84 11.73 1.96
C ALA A 614 -16.92 12.22 2.94
N LEU A 615 -18.06 12.70 2.43
CA LEU A 615 -19.20 13.14 3.24
C LEU A 615 -19.80 11.96 4.00
N ASP A 616 -20.01 10.83 3.33
CA ASP A 616 -20.54 9.66 4.01
C ASP A 616 -19.51 8.99 4.93
N SER A 617 -18.20 9.14 4.63
CA SER A 617 -17.14 8.75 5.55
C SER A 617 -17.18 9.56 6.84
N PHE A 618 -17.44 10.87 6.75
CA PHE A 618 -17.70 11.69 7.93
C PHE A 618 -18.94 11.22 8.70
N ARG A 619 -20.03 10.85 8.01
CA ARG A 619 -21.21 10.26 8.68
C ARG A 619 -20.85 8.98 9.43
N CYS A 620 -20.04 8.09 8.85
CA CYS A 620 -19.55 6.91 9.56
C CYS A 620 -18.76 7.25 10.83
N LEU A 621 -17.98 8.33 10.83
CA LEU A 621 -17.29 8.81 12.04
C LEU A 621 -18.27 9.40 13.06
N ASP A 622 -19.22 10.22 12.62
CA ASP A 622 -20.22 10.88 13.47
C ASP A 622 -21.20 9.88 14.11
N GLU A 623 -21.54 8.81 13.39
CA GLU A 623 -22.40 7.71 13.84
C GLU A 623 -21.64 6.68 14.70
N GLY A 624 -20.31 6.78 14.79
CA GLY A 624 -19.46 5.86 15.56
C GLY A 624 -19.16 4.53 14.87
N ILE A 625 -19.46 4.38 13.57
CA ILE A 625 -19.01 3.25 12.75
C ILE A 625 -17.49 3.27 12.63
N LEU A 626 -16.93 4.46 12.38
CA LEU A 626 -15.50 4.70 12.52
C LEU A 626 -15.23 5.33 13.88
N THR A 627 -14.13 4.93 14.52
CA THR A 627 -13.65 5.57 15.75
C THR A 627 -12.48 6.52 15.49
N LYS A 628 -11.76 6.31 14.39
CA LYS A 628 -10.56 7.09 14.04
C LYS A 628 -10.59 7.48 12.56
N PRO A 629 -10.25 8.73 12.21
CA PRO A 629 -10.11 9.14 10.82
C PRO A 629 -9.14 8.28 10.01
N ILE A 630 -8.03 7.84 10.63
CA ILE A 630 -6.99 7.08 9.93
C ILE A 630 -7.48 5.71 9.42
N ASP A 631 -8.39 5.06 10.14
CA ASP A 631 -9.01 3.80 9.69
C ASP A 631 -9.87 4.04 8.45
N GLY A 632 -10.59 5.17 8.42
CA GLY A 632 -11.36 5.58 7.24
C GLY A 632 -10.49 5.94 6.04
N ASP A 633 -9.38 6.65 6.28
CA ASP A 633 -8.40 6.95 5.24
C ASP A 633 -7.81 5.67 4.66
N ILE A 634 -7.24 4.77 5.48
CA ILE A 634 -6.68 3.48 5.06
C ILE A 634 -7.72 2.64 4.32
N GLY A 635 -8.93 2.53 4.89
CA GLY A 635 -10.03 1.78 4.30
C GLY A 635 -10.43 2.30 2.92
N SER A 636 -10.47 3.62 2.76
CA SER A 636 -10.82 4.26 1.49
C SER A 636 -9.77 4.00 0.40
N VAL A 637 -8.47 4.15 0.71
CA VAL A 637 -7.40 3.98 -0.30
C VAL A 637 -7.13 2.52 -0.63
N LEU A 638 -7.16 1.62 0.36
CA LEU A 638 -6.84 0.19 0.14
C LEU A 638 -8.04 -0.66 -0.27
N GLY A 639 -9.24 -0.33 0.22
CA GLY A 639 -10.45 -1.15 0.02
C GLY A 639 -11.19 -0.80 -1.26
N VAL A 640 -11.40 0.50 -1.50
CA VAL A 640 -12.29 0.99 -2.58
C VAL A 640 -11.57 1.80 -3.65
N GLY A 641 -10.23 1.91 -3.57
CA GLY A 641 -9.41 2.57 -4.58
C GLY A 641 -9.65 4.07 -4.67
N TYR A 642 -9.92 4.71 -3.52
CA TYR A 642 -10.04 6.17 -3.41
C TYR A 642 -8.74 6.86 -3.83
N ALA A 643 -8.85 8.13 -4.21
CA ALA A 643 -7.78 8.90 -4.81
C ALA A 643 -6.58 9.08 -3.88
N SER A 644 -5.55 8.24 -4.07
CA SER A 644 -4.45 8.07 -3.11
C SER A 644 -3.65 9.34 -2.84
N GLN A 645 -3.60 10.29 -3.80
CA GLN A 645 -2.89 11.56 -3.60
C GLN A 645 -3.48 12.42 -2.46
N THR A 646 -4.73 12.14 -2.06
CA THR A 646 -5.39 12.85 -0.97
C THR A 646 -5.01 12.31 0.41
N GLY A 647 -4.36 11.14 0.46
CA GLY A 647 -4.15 10.34 1.67
C GLY A 647 -5.41 9.62 2.18
N GLY A 648 -6.57 9.80 1.55
CA GLY A 648 -7.83 9.21 1.99
C GLY A 648 -8.94 10.25 2.15
N VAL A 649 -10.13 9.79 2.50
CA VAL A 649 -11.36 10.59 2.60
C VAL A 649 -11.29 11.77 3.57
N PHE A 650 -10.66 11.63 4.74
CA PHE A 650 -10.49 12.72 5.70
C PHE A 650 -9.32 13.64 5.33
N GLY A 651 -8.23 13.06 4.81
CA GLY A 651 -7.15 13.84 4.20
C GLY A 651 -7.64 14.72 3.05
N HIS A 652 -8.60 14.23 2.25
CA HIS A 652 -9.27 14.99 1.20
C HIS A 652 -10.08 16.18 1.75
N ILE A 653 -10.85 15.98 2.82
CA ILE A 653 -11.60 17.09 3.45
C ILE A 653 -10.64 18.19 3.92
N ASP A 654 -9.52 17.82 4.55
CA ASP A 654 -8.50 18.78 5.00
C ASP A 654 -7.83 19.51 3.83
N LEU A 655 -7.54 18.82 2.71
CA LEU A 655 -6.97 19.44 1.50
C LEU A 655 -7.91 20.45 0.85
N VAL A 656 -9.22 20.15 0.82
CA VAL A 656 -10.25 21.07 0.30
C VAL A 656 -10.47 22.26 1.25
N GLY A 657 -10.27 22.04 2.54
CA GLY A 657 -10.70 22.92 3.62
C GLY A 657 -12.16 22.67 3.96
N ILE A 658 -12.44 22.37 5.24
CA ILE A 658 -13.75 21.92 5.72
C ILE A 658 -14.92 22.85 5.34
N GLN A 659 -14.69 24.17 5.32
CA GLN A 659 -15.72 25.14 4.93
C GLN A 659 -16.08 25.03 3.45
N ASN A 660 -15.08 25.00 2.57
CA ASN A 660 -15.29 24.83 1.13
C ASN A 660 -15.95 23.48 0.82
N PHE A 661 -15.56 22.44 1.57
CA PHE A 661 -16.14 21.11 1.45
C PHE A 661 -17.63 21.12 1.78
N VAL A 662 -18.02 21.71 2.92
CA VAL A 662 -19.43 21.85 3.32
C VAL A 662 -20.22 22.68 2.31
N ASP A 663 -19.67 23.77 1.80
CA ASP A 663 -20.34 24.64 0.83
C ASP A 663 -20.57 23.91 -0.51
N ASP A 664 -19.60 23.12 -0.97
CA ASP A 664 -19.77 22.25 -2.13
C ASP A 664 -20.84 21.17 -1.88
N CYS A 665 -20.81 20.48 -0.73
CA CYS A 665 -21.82 19.46 -0.39
C CYS A 665 -23.24 20.04 -0.34
N LYS A 666 -23.43 21.21 0.29
CA LYS A 666 -24.73 21.91 0.30
C LYS A 666 -25.21 22.26 -1.10
N ARG A 667 -24.31 22.67 -1.98
CA ARG A 667 -24.63 22.95 -3.39
C ARG A 667 -25.08 21.69 -4.15
N PHE A 668 -24.64 20.52 -3.71
CA PHE A 668 -24.96 19.22 -4.29
C PHE A 668 -26.22 18.55 -3.69
N GLU A 669 -26.78 19.06 -2.60
CA GLU A 669 -28.03 18.53 -1.97
C GLU A 669 -29.18 18.32 -2.97
N LYS A 670 -29.29 19.17 -3.99
CA LYS A 670 -30.29 19.05 -5.05
C LYS A 670 -30.22 17.75 -5.87
N PHE A 671 -29.10 17.03 -5.83
CA PHE A 671 -28.89 15.79 -6.58
C PHE A 671 -29.37 14.54 -5.85
N GLY A 672 -29.60 14.63 -4.54
CA GLY A 672 -30.19 13.55 -3.76
C GLY A 672 -29.75 13.52 -2.31
N GLU A 673 -30.40 12.66 -1.54
CA GLU A 673 -30.25 12.54 -0.10
C GLU A 673 -28.84 12.10 0.33
N GLN A 674 -28.06 11.48 -0.57
CA GLN A 674 -26.65 11.16 -0.33
C GLN A 674 -25.78 12.40 -0.03
N TRP A 675 -26.27 13.60 -0.37
CA TRP A 675 -25.59 14.88 -0.15
C TRP A 675 -26.01 15.63 1.13
N ASN A 676 -26.95 15.09 1.92
CA ASN A 676 -27.42 15.73 3.14
C ASN A 676 -26.27 15.98 4.13
N VAL A 677 -25.98 17.24 4.44
CA VAL A 677 -24.85 17.59 5.33
C VAL A 677 -25.28 17.47 6.81
N PRO A 678 -24.59 16.66 7.64
CA PRO A 678 -24.89 16.61 9.07
C PRO A 678 -24.62 17.94 9.79
N ASP A 679 -25.47 18.32 10.75
CA ASP A 679 -25.29 19.52 11.57
C ASP A 679 -23.96 19.52 12.34
N SER A 680 -23.48 18.34 12.74
CA SER A 680 -22.17 18.12 13.36
C SER A 680 -21.03 18.60 12.45
N LEU A 681 -21.08 18.28 11.15
CA LEU A 681 -20.08 18.74 10.17
C LEU A 681 -20.12 20.26 10.00
N VAL A 682 -21.32 20.85 9.97
CA VAL A 682 -21.48 22.32 9.87
C VAL A 682 -20.84 23.00 11.07
N LYS A 683 -21.05 22.48 12.30
CA LYS A 683 -20.43 23.02 13.52
C LYS A 683 -18.91 22.89 13.52
N LEU A 684 -18.36 21.83 12.93
CA LEU A 684 -16.90 21.70 12.76
C LEU A 684 -16.37 22.72 11.75
N ALA A 685 -17.10 22.97 10.66
CA ALA A 685 -16.75 23.98 9.68
C ALA A 685 -16.74 25.40 10.28
N GLU A 686 -17.72 25.74 11.12
CA GLU A 686 -17.77 27.02 11.86
C GLU A 686 -16.54 27.25 12.76
N ARG A 687 -15.84 26.18 13.16
CA ARG A 687 -14.64 26.22 13.98
C ARG A 687 -13.35 26.06 13.18
N ASN A 688 -13.44 25.98 11.85
CA ASN A 688 -12.32 25.70 10.95
C ASN A 688 -11.52 24.46 11.39
N PHE A 689 -12.23 23.40 11.77
CA PHE A 689 -11.63 22.14 12.22
C PHE A 689 -10.86 21.44 11.08
N THR A 690 -9.73 20.83 11.41
CA THR A 690 -9.01 19.89 10.54
C THR A 690 -8.94 18.54 11.22
N PHE A 691 -9.10 17.45 10.47
CA PHE A 691 -9.01 16.09 11.03
C PHE A 691 -7.58 15.75 11.46
N TYR A 692 -6.59 16.36 10.81
CA TYR A 692 -5.19 16.16 11.14
C TYR A 692 -4.44 17.46 11.42
N ASN A 693 -3.44 17.36 12.28
CA ASN A 693 -2.37 18.34 12.45
C ASN A 693 -1.04 17.66 12.08
N GLY A 694 -0.66 17.77 10.80
CA GLY A 694 0.45 17.01 10.25
C GLY A 694 0.15 15.51 10.27
N PHE A 695 0.95 14.75 11.02
CA PHE A 695 0.84 13.29 11.15
C PHE A 695 -0.11 12.85 12.28
N GLU A 696 -0.51 13.77 13.16
CA GLU A 696 -1.37 13.47 14.30
C GLU A 696 -2.85 13.74 13.98
N SER A 697 -3.74 12.92 14.53
CA SER A 697 -5.19 13.12 14.45
C SER A 697 -5.63 14.16 15.48
N ASN A 698 -6.42 15.14 15.05
CA ASN A 698 -7.14 16.07 15.92
C ASN A 698 -8.51 15.54 16.36
N SER A 699 -8.96 14.41 15.80
CA SER A 699 -10.19 13.76 16.25
C SER A 699 -10.00 13.25 17.69
N PRO A 700 -10.95 13.55 18.60
CA PRO A 700 -10.86 13.21 20.01
C PRO A 700 -10.86 11.70 20.29
#